data_AF-A0A024UW71-F1
#
_entry.id   AF-A0A024UW71-F1
#
_cell.length_a   1.000
_cell.length_b   1.000
_cell.length_c   1.000
_cell.angle_alpha   90.00
_cell.angle_beta   90.00
_cell.angle_gamma   90.00
#
_symmetry.space_group_name_H-M   'P 1'
#
loop_
_entity.id
_entity.type
_entity.pdbx_description
1 polymer ?
#
loop_
_entity_poly.entity_id
_entity_poly.type
_entity_poly.pdbx_seq_one_letter_code
_entity_poly.pdbx_strand_id
1 'polypeptide(L)'
;MPMTLPGLNDETRRTCLNAKWVADTVASTGLNPAERDEQGRRVNWFLQPALKHRRFTIADPRQIGAFNPSCIPAGHVFHGVGEKTFPNGSIADPGTVEGTFTMELSSWPSQALSTTVLAILIQEVVGFDVSIFEADDSMYAAERMSSKGRGICTPTHMNVEVDTVIAISPYANQTTSSSIGYTSQIGIYTLRSNVMTALKGDAADGFSRSYSAEFWREYVQSTELVEFYSIQQTLNLTRIARPEVCPDGMMGCRNGCEKNSACTAAEAKGEHCVVIAMMTPDVYPGYAQAMVANCLIPAYYCFAGYDGLNEYVMDTMAANGTILFFHFEPDIFHFDNVGKFARVAFPPTDPERVALSRGVFGVLGYGMPTQNPVDVDFPDATLMKTFPAFLDDDEHLHQLLTRFQITARRMTTLLGNYSVHRRNKAVTNPVFTTACQWVQTNFRTWSAWIDTLPLCTIHLHMNYTIAEVNNGTARRVTFQWIRPDPDNASLPYVCEGGMLELPRPLFSSKSAKWLKNNFAKWNDWLATPPPCDRSHYSYSIDACNQESRRQVSFFWVVPGDGGSLECVDGISLPPTTSVSCDYVPTSSSAFQGITMLSCIIFSLLLICGIVIVVFREKAVVKRSQWPLLVLIVIGGMILCVDIILGAYQSTDMICGSLLILDSLSFSMIFVAILVKCLRVYLVFNNKAMKKITVSLWKMLKLYSLIVTIDIGIVVVGLLVDYPNATIFTTPATEFDGDVDHVTLTFKKPSGSSRRRW
;
A
#
# COMPACT_ATOMS: atom_id res chain seq x y z
N MET A 1 20.27 27.04 22.22
CA MET A 1 18.90 26.51 22.22
C MET A 1 18.65 25.90 23.58
N PRO A 2 17.47 26.10 24.19
CA PRO A 2 17.13 25.41 25.44
C PRO A 2 17.18 23.89 25.23
N MET A 3 17.70 23.17 26.22
CA MET A 3 17.78 21.71 26.20
C MET A 3 16.35 21.15 26.29
N THR A 4 16.01 20.23 25.38
CA THR A 4 14.73 19.52 25.37
C THR A 4 14.98 18.02 25.60
N LEU A 5 14.06 17.36 26.31
CA LEU A 5 14.06 15.92 26.56
C LEU A 5 12.91 15.26 25.77
N PRO A 6 12.94 13.95 25.51
CA PRO A 6 11.77 13.25 24.98
C PRO A 6 10.57 13.40 25.94
N GLY A 7 9.35 13.45 25.40
CA GLY A 7 8.14 13.37 26.22
C GLY A 7 8.01 12.02 26.93
N LEU A 8 7.24 11.96 28.02
CA LEU A 8 7.09 10.74 28.84
C LEU A 8 6.60 9.54 28.01
N ASN A 9 5.68 9.78 27.07
CA ASN A 9 5.19 8.75 26.14
C ASN A 9 6.27 8.29 25.16
N ASP A 10 7.10 9.22 24.67
CA ASP A 10 8.22 8.91 23.78
C ASP A 10 9.38 8.21 24.46
N GLU A 11 9.69 8.50 25.73
CA GLU A 11 10.72 7.80 26.50
C GLU A 11 10.43 6.30 26.62
N THR A 12 9.15 5.94 26.68
CA THR A 12 8.70 4.55 26.85
C THR A 12 8.36 3.85 25.53
N ARG A 13 8.36 4.58 24.42
CA ARG A 13 7.94 4.09 23.10
C ARG A 13 8.81 2.92 22.63
N ARG A 14 8.19 1.78 22.32
CA ARG A 14 8.88 0.58 21.79
C ARG A 14 9.94 0.01 22.75
N THR A 15 9.69 0.09 24.06
CA THR A 15 10.62 -0.38 25.10
C THR A 15 10.10 -1.54 25.92
N CYS A 16 8.81 -1.88 25.83
CA CYS A 16 8.22 -2.89 26.71
C CYS A 16 8.68 -4.30 26.38
N LEU A 17 8.44 -4.77 25.15
CA LEU A 17 8.81 -6.10 24.69
C LEU A 17 10.28 -6.09 24.29
N ASN A 18 11.18 -6.54 25.16
CA ASN A 18 12.61 -6.54 24.88
C ASN A 18 13.17 -7.95 24.68
N ALA A 19 14.43 -8.06 24.25
CA ALA A 19 15.08 -9.34 24.00
C ALA A 19 15.12 -10.25 25.25
N LYS A 20 15.21 -9.66 26.45
CA LYS A 20 15.15 -10.41 27.71
C LYS A 20 13.77 -11.04 27.92
N TRP A 21 12.69 -10.28 27.72
CA TRP A 21 11.33 -10.81 27.80
C TRP A 21 11.10 -11.97 26.83
N VAL A 22 11.61 -11.87 25.59
CA VAL A 22 11.53 -12.96 24.61
C VAL A 22 12.22 -14.21 25.16
N ALA A 23 13.47 -14.09 25.63
CA ALA A 23 14.23 -15.21 26.17
C ALA A 23 13.54 -15.85 27.39
N ASP A 24 13.04 -15.05 28.32
CA ASP A 24 12.33 -15.52 29.52
C ASP A 24 11.01 -16.22 29.16
N THR A 25 10.30 -15.71 28.16
CA THR A 25 9.04 -16.30 27.67
C THR A 25 9.28 -17.62 26.93
N VAL A 26 10.32 -17.69 26.09
CA VAL A 26 10.76 -18.96 25.45
C VAL A 26 11.12 -19.99 26.50
N ALA A 27 11.91 -19.62 27.51
CA ALA A 27 12.34 -20.52 28.57
C ALA A 27 11.16 -21.06 29.41
N SER A 28 10.17 -20.22 29.70
CA SER A 28 9.02 -20.60 30.53
C SER A 28 7.92 -21.35 29.77
N THR A 29 7.76 -21.11 28.46
CA THR A 29 6.67 -21.70 27.67
C THR A 29 7.11 -22.85 26.77
N GLY A 30 8.40 -22.96 26.47
CA GLY A 30 8.94 -23.92 25.49
C GLY A 30 8.60 -23.59 24.03
N LEU A 31 8.06 -22.40 23.74
CA LEU A 31 7.71 -21.98 22.39
C LEU A 31 8.97 -21.59 21.60
N ASN A 32 9.01 -21.94 20.32
CA ASN A 32 10.08 -21.55 19.42
C ASN A 32 9.66 -20.34 18.55
N PRO A 33 10.34 -19.17 18.67
CA PRO A 33 10.04 -17.99 17.85
C PRO A 33 10.28 -18.17 16.35
N ALA A 34 11.13 -19.13 15.96
CA ALA A 34 11.50 -19.40 14.57
C ALA A 34 10.67 -20.54 13.93
N GLU A 35 9.78 -21.17 14.70
CA GLU A 35 8.89 -22.22 14.19
C GLU A 35 7.98 -21.68 13.08
N ARG A 36 7.88 -22.42 11.96
CA ARG A 36 7.08 -22.04 10.80
C ARG A 36 6.00 -23.08 10.48
N ASP A 37 4.85 -22.60 9.99
CA ASP A 37 3.77 -23.45 9.46
C ASP A 37 4.07 -23.95 8.04
N GLU A 38 3.16 -24.73 7.45
CA GLU A 38 3.28 -25.29 6.09
C GLU A 38 3.37 -24.21 5.01
N GLN A 39 2.83 -23.02 5.27
CA GLN A 39 2.90 -21.85 4.40
C GLN A 39 4.13 -20.98 4.68
N GLY A 40 5.02 -21.42 5.57
CA GLY A 40 6.25 -20.71 5.92
C GLY A 40 6.04 -19.49 6.82
N ARG A 41 4.87 -19.28 7.44
CA ARG A 41 4.65 -18.21 8.42
C ARG A 41 5.21 -18.60 9.77
N ARG A 42 5.79 -17.64 10.51
CA ARG A 42 6.14 -17.88 11.91
C ARG A 42 4.87 -18.14 12.74
N VAL A 43 4.82 -19.28 13.42
CA VAL A 43 3.69 -19.65 14.30
C VAL A 43 3.64 -18.70 15.50
N ASN A 44 4.80 -18.42 16.10
CA ASN A 44 4.95 -17.54 17.25
C ASN A 44 5.53 -16.17 16.85
N TRP A 45 5.08 -15.58 15.75
CA TRP A 45 5.67 -14.34 15.21
C TRP A 45 5.59 -13.14 16.17
N PHE A 46 4.63 -13.15 17.09
CA PHE A 46 4.49 -12.18 18.18
C PHE A 46 5.61 -12.23 19.22
N LEU A 47 6.33 -13.37 19.31
CA LEU A 47 7.37 -13.62 20.29
C LEU A 47 8.71 -13.04 19.81
N GLN A 48 8.75 -11.73 19.65
CA GLN A 48 9.90 -10.97 19.19
C GLN A 48 10.01 -9.65 19.97
N PRO A 49 11.20 -9.02 20.02
CA PRO A 49 11.32 -7.70 20.60
C PRO A 49 10.42 -6.70 19.86
N ALA A 50 10.08 -5.60 20.54
CA ALA A 50 9.29 -4.51 20.03
C ALA A 50 9.80 -4.10 18.66
N LEU A 51 8.87 -3.93 17.72
CA LEU A 51 9.21 -3.42 16.40
C LEU A 51 9.95 -2.10 16.55
N LYS A 52 11.08 -1.94 15.86
CA LYS A 52 11.86 -0.68 15.90
C LYS A 52 11.20 0.42 15.07
N HIS A 53 10.56 0.04 13.98
CA HIS A 53 9.95 0.94 13.01
C HIS A 53 8.45 0.66 12.90
N ARG A 54 7.67 1.64 12.44
CA ARG A 54 6.26 1.41 12.12
C ARG A 54 6.12 0.58 10.85
N ARG A 55 5.22 -0.40 10.87
CA ARG A 55 4.78 -1.20 9.72
C ARG A 55 3.69 -0.47 8.95
N PHE A 56 2.70 0.06 9.67
CA PHE A 56 1.46 0.60 9.13
C PHE A 56 1.25 2.06 9.53
N THR A 57 0.39 2.74 8.79
CA THR A 57 0.00 4.14 9.00
C THR A 57 -1.51 4.23 8.89
N ILE A 58 -2.14 5.01 9.77
CA ILE A 58 -3.58 5.25 9.70
C ILE A 58 -3.91 6.23 8.59
N ALA A 59 -4.83 5.86 7.71
CA ALA A 59 -5.36 6.73 6.67
C ALA A 59 -6.65 7.40 7.15
N ASP A 60 -6.55 8.34 8.08
CA ASP A 60 -7.68 9.13 8.56
C ASP A 60 -7.61 10.59 8.06
N PRO A 61 -8.46 11.00 7.10
CA PRO A 61 -8.44 12.37 6.58
C PRO A 61 -8.77 13.42 7.64
N ARG A 62 -9.39 13.05 8.76
CA ARG A 62 -9.73 13.99 9.84
C ARG A 62 -8.49 14.50 10.57
N GLN A 63 -7.39 13.75 10.57
CA GLN A 63 -6.14 14.20 11.22
C GLN A 63 -5.50 15.39 10.49
N ILE A 64 -5.82 15.60 9.21
CA ILE A 64 -5.22 16.66 8.39
C ILE A 64 -5.73 18.02 8.89
N GLY A 65 -4.84 18.83 9.47
CA GLY A 65 -5.17 20.15 10.00
C GLY A 65 -5.92 20.15 11.34
N ALA A 66 -6.09 18.99 11.97
CA ALA A 66 -6.61 18.86 13.32
C ALA A 66 -5.55 19.17 14.39
N PHE A 67 -5.95 19.11 15.65
CA PHE A 67 -5.13 19.39 16.84
C PHE A 67 -4.52 20.79 16.88
N ASN A 68 -5.16 21.74 16.18
CA ASN A 68 -4.79 23.14 16.30
C ASN A 68 -5.06 23.62 17.74
N PRO A 69 -4.08 24.26 18.43
CA PRO A 69 -4.28 24.79 19.78
C PRO A 69 -5.52 25.67 19.94
N SER A 70 -5.95 26.38 18.89
CA SER A 70 -7.16 27.21 18.94
C SER A 70 -8.46 26.43 19.03
N CYS A 71 -8.43 25.12 18.75
CA CYS A 71 -9.61 24.25 18.77
C CYS A 71 -9.53 23.13 19.82
N ILE A 72 -8.47 23.07 20.61
CA ILE A 72 -8.34 22.12 21.71
C ILE A 72 -8.99 22.74 22.96
N PRO A 73 -9.94 22.05 23.61
CA PRO A 73 -10.52 22.52 24.86
C PRO A 73 -9.45 22.74 25.94
N ALA A 74 -9.67 23.74 26.81
CA ALA A 74 -8.76 24.01 27.92
C ALA A 74 -8.63 22.77 28.82
N GLY A 75 -7.40 22.43 29.19
CA GLY A 75 -7.09 21.24 29.99
C GLY A 75 -6.84 19.96 29.18
N HIS A 76 -7.06 19.96 27.86
CA HIS A 76 -6.74 18.82 27.01
C HIS A 76 -5.39 18.99 26.34
N VAL A 77 -4.68 17.88 26.15
CA VAL A 77 -3.33 17.87 25.61
C VAL A 77 -3.18 16.70 24.64
N PHE A 78 -2.42 16.89 23.56
CA PHE A 78 -2.05 15.78 22.68
C PHE A 78 -0.55 15.55 22.72
N HIS A 79 -0.17 14.28 22.70
CA HIS A 79 1.19 13.78 22.69
C HIS A 79 1.38 12.94 21.43
N GLY A 80 1.93 13.57 20.40
CA GLY A 80 2.29 12.94 19.15
C GLY A 80 3.57 12.10 19.24
N VAL A 81 3.92 11.48 18.13
CA VAL A 81 5.17 10.70 18.02
C VAL A 81 6.36 11.63 17.87
N GLY A 82 7.39 11.43 18.68
CA GLY A 82 8.58 12.28 18.71
C GLY A 82 8.40 13.57 19.51
N GLU A 83 7.43 13.61 20.44
CA GLU A 83 7.21 14.70 21.38
C GLU A 83 8.50 15.05 22.13
N LYS A 84 8.71 16.35 22.34
CA LYS A 84 9.77 16.87 23.18
C LYS A 84 9.22 17.80 24.24
N THR A 85 9.76 17.69 25.44
CA THR A 85 9.41 18.53 26.59
C THR A 85 10.62 19.32 27.05
N PHE A 86 10.36 20.45 27.72
CA PHE A 86 11.36 21.16 28.50
C PHE A 86 11.58 20.45 29.84
N PRO A 87 12.71 20.68 30.55
CA PRO A 87 12.96 20.07 31.86
C PRO A 87 11.92 20.36 32.95
N ASN A 88 11.06 21.36 32.74
CA ASN A 88 9.94 21.69 33.61
C ASN A 88 8.64 20.92 33.28
N GLY A 89 8.68 20.00 32.31
CA GLY A 89 7.54 19.20 31.85
C GLY A 89 6.64 19.85 30.81
N SER A 90 6.83 21.14 30.48
CA SER A 90 6.02 21.79 29.44
C SER A 90 6.42 21.31 28.03
N ILE A 91 5.43 21.21 27.15
CA ILE A 91 5.62 20.75 25.77
C ILE A 91 6.44 21.77 24.98
N ALA A 92 7.57 21.32 24.43
CA ALA A 92 8.41 22.09 23.52
C ALA A 92 8.03 21.83 22.05
N ASP A 93 7.72 20.58 21.74
CA ASP A 93 7.26 20.10 20.44
C ASP A 93 6.24 18.98 20.69
N PRO A 94 4.98 19.12 20.27
CA PRO A 94 3.95 18.12 20.55
C PRO A 94 4.10 16.84 19.70
N GLY A 95 5.03 16.79 18.74
CA GLY A 95 5.27 15.62 17.90
C GLY A 95 4.25 15.46 16.75
N THR A 96 4.36 14.34 16.04
CA THR A 96 3.54 14.06 14.84
C THR A 96 2.34 13.20 15.20
N VAL A 97 1.13 13.65 14.87
CA VAL A 97 -0.13 12.87 15.04
C VAL A 97 -0.63 12.30 13.71
N GLU A 98 -0.40 12.97 12.59
CA GLU A 98 -0.85 12.51 11.27
C GLU A 98 -0.25 11.14 10.93
N GLY A 99 -1.11 10.19 10.55
CA GLY A 99 -0.73 8.83 10.20
C GLY A 99 -0.55 7.89 11.40
N THR A 100 -0.79 8.37 12.62
CA THR A 100 -0.69 7.60 13.87
C THR A 100 -2.06 7.17 14.39
N PHE A 101 -2.10 6.12 15.20
CA PHE A 101 -3.30 5.69 15.90
C PHE A 101 -3.49 6.53 17.18
N THR A 102 -4.45 7.45 17.17
CA THR A 102 -4.70 8.37 18.30
C THR A 102 -5.62 7.75 19.35
N MET A 103 -5.15 7.58 20.58
CA MET A 103 -5.91 7.01 21.69
C MET A 103 -6.21 8.06 22.77
N GLU A 104 -7.41 8.01 23.33
CA GLU A 104 -7.77 8.84 24.49
C GLU A 104 -7.14 8.29 25.77
N LEU A 105 -6.56 9.18 26.57
CA LEU A 105 -6.06 8.91 27.91
C LEU A 105 -6.82 9.80 28.89
N SER A 106 -7.37 9.20 29.93
CA SER A 106 -8.06 9.90 31.01
C SER A 106 -7.29 9.77 32.31
N SER A 107 -7.59 10.65 33.27
CA SER A 107 -6.88 10.76 34.55
C SER A 107 -7.12 9.61 35.52
N TRP A 108 -8.19 8.80 35.34
CA TRP A 108 -8.48 7.69 36.24
C TRP A 108 -7.68 6.42 35.88
N PRO A 109 -7.14 5.67 36.87
CA PRO A 109 -6.13 4.65 36.62
C PRO A 109 -6.57 3.44 35.77
N SER A 110 -7.82 2.98 35.88
CA SER A 110 -8.30 1.82 35.10
C SER A 110 -8.24 2.09 33.60
N GLN A 111 -8.59 3.32 33.19
CA GLN A 111 -8.56 3.74 31.79
C GLN A 111 -7.13 3.91 31.34
N ALA A 112 -6.33 4.63 32.12
CA ALA A 112 -4.92 4.87 31.80
C ALA A 112 -4.14 3.56 31.61
N LEU A 113 -4.37 2.57 32.48
CA LEU A 113 -3.76 1.25 32.38
C LEU A 113 -4.24 0.50 31.14
N SER A 114 -5.55 0.48 30.87
CA SER A 114 -6.13 -0.20 29.70
C SER A 114 -5.67 0.42 28.38
N THR A 115 -5.64 1.74 28.30
CA THR A 115 -5.16 2.53 27.16
C THR A 115 -3.70 2.21 26.91
N THR A 116 -2.86 2.20 27.96
CA THR A 116 -1.43 1.92 27.84
C THR A 116 -1.15 0.47 27.44
N VAL A 117 -1.92 -0.51 27.94
CA VAL A 117 -1.80 -1.91 27.50
C VAL A 117 -2.09 -2.02 26.01
N LEU A 118 -3.19 -1.43 25.54
CA LEU A 118 -3.55 -1.48 24.12
C LEU A 118 -2.56 -0.69 23.25
N ALA A 119 -2.07 0.45 23.71
CA ALA A 119 -1.03 1.23 23.03
C ALA A 119 0.26 0.42 22.82
N ILE A 120 0.71 -0.34 23.82
CA ILE A 120 1.86 -1.24 23.70
C ILE A 120 1.61 -2.30 22.61
N LEU A 121 0.44 -2.94 22.60
CA LEU A 121 0.11 -3.97 21.60
C LEU A 121 0.05 -3.40 20.18
N ILE A 122 -0.64 -2.28 19.99
CA ILE A 122 -0.74 -1.61 18.68
C ILE A 122 0.64 -1.18 18.19
N GLN A 123 1.48 -0.69 19.08
CA GLN A 123 2.76 -0.11 18.71
C GLN A 123 3.90 -1.11 18.53
N GLU A 124 4.06 -2.00 19.49
CA GLU A 124 5.20 -2.90 19.58
C GLU A 124 4.97 -4.22 18.85
N VAL A 125 3.71 -4.60 18.65
CA VAL A 125 3.33 -5.89 18.06
C VAL A 125 2.69 -5.72 16.69
N VAL A 126 1.59 -4.95 16.58
CA VAL A 126 0.91 -4.74 15.29
C VAL A 126 1.77 -3.86 14.38
N GLY A 127 2.32 -2.77 14.92
CA GLY A 127 3.29 -1.92 14.24
C GLY A 127 2.72 -0.61 13.71
N PHE A 128 1.68 -0.05 14.32
CA PHE A 128 1.34 1.36 14.11
C PHE A 128 2.18 2.23 15.04
N ASP A 129 2.29 3.53 14.76
CA ASP A 129 2.71 4.47 15.79
C ASP A 129 1.46 4.96 16.55
N VAL A 130 1.57 5.16 17.86
CA VAL A 130 0.44 5.59 18.71
C VAL A 130 0.66 7.01 19.23
N SER A 131 -0.35 7.86 19.07
CA SER A 131 -0.40 9.18 19.71
C SER A 131 -1.44 9.16 20.83
N ILE A 132 -1.24 9.96 21.87
CA ILE A 132 -2.14 10.06 23.01
C ILE A 132 -2.86 11.40 23.00
N PHE A 133 -4.15 11.40 23.29
CA PHE A 133 -4.96 12.59 23.54
C PHE A 133 -5.47 12.54 24.98
N GLU A 134 -4.93 13.37 25.85
CA GLU A 134 -5.35 13.50 27.25
C GLU A 134 -6.66 14.29 27.32
N ALA A 135 -7.72 13.60 27.75
CA ALA A 135 -9.07 14.14 27.87
C ALA A 135 -9.83 13.44 29.00
N ASP A 136 -10.35 14.23 29.94
CA ASP A 136 -11.15 13.78 31.08
C ASP A 136 -12.66 13.85 30.82
N ASP A 137 -13.09 14.34 29.64
CA ASP A 137 -14.49 14.49 29.25
C ASP A 137 -14.99 13.31 28.39
N SER A 138 -15.01 12.09 28.96
CA SER A 138 -15.38 10.84 28.26
C SER A 138 -16.75 10.87 27.58
N MET A 139 -17.67 11.72 28.03
CA MET A 139 -18.98 11.93 27.39
C MET A 139 -18.89 12.41 25.93
N TYR A 140 -17.77 13.01 25.53
CA TYR A 140 -17.52 13.48 24.17
C TYR A 140 -16.64 12.53 23.34
N ALA A 141 -16.28 11.35 23.87
CA ALA A 141 -15.42 10.39 23.16
C ALA A 141 -16.02 10.00 21.80
N ALA A 142 -17.32 9.67 21.76
CA ALA A 142 -17.98 9.31 20.51
C ALA A 142 -18.09 10.48 19.51
N GLU A 143 -18.15 11.72 19.99
CA GLU A 143 -18.13 12.90 19.13
C GLU A 143 -16.76 13.10 18.47
N ARG A 144 -15.68 12.91 19.24
CA ARG A 144 -14.30 12.95 18.74
C ARG A 144 -14.01 11.84 17.73
N MET A 145 -14.67 10.70 17.85
CA MET A 145 -14.58 9.59 16.90
C MET A 145 -15.48 9.78 15.67
N SER A 146 -16.28 10.84 15.61
CA SER A 146 -17.12 11.15 14.45
C SER A 146 -16.42 12.08 13.45
N SER A 147 -17.02 12.30 12.28
CA SER A 147 -16.58 13.33 11.32
C SER A 147 -17.12 14.74 11.62
N LYS A 148 -17.81 14.91 12.75
CA LYS A 148 -18.53 16.14 13.12
C LYS A 148 -18.12 16.62 14.52
N GLY A 149 -18.55 17.83 14.86
CA GLY A 149 -18.34 18.40 16.19
C GLY A 149 -16.85 18.40 16.57
N ARG A 150 -16.53 17.87 17.75
CA ARG A 150 -15.15 17.77 18.25
C ARG A 150 -14.23 16.90 17.39
N GLY A 151 -14.76 15.94 16.63
CA GLY A 151 -13.97 15.09 15.72
C GLY A 151 -13.31 15.85 14.58
N ILE A 152 -13.71 17.11 14.32
CA ILE A 152 -13.03 18.01 13.38
C ILE A 152 -11.71 18.54 13.95
N CYS A 153 -11.64 18.71 15.28
CA CYS A 153 -10.52 19.37 15.93
C CYS A 153 -9.63 18.43 16.72
N THR A 154 -10.19 17.38 17.31
CA THR A 154 -9.47 16.40 18.12
C THR A 154 -9.95 15.00 17.73
N PRO A 155 -9.72 14.55 16.48
CA PRO A 155 -10.14 13.23 16.02
C PRO A 155 -9.40 12.13 16.78
N THR A 156 -10.16 11.21 17.38
CA THR A 156 -9.59 10.07 18.11
C THR A 156 -10.02 8.76 17.47
N HIS A 157 -9.21 7.72 17.67
CA HIS A 157 -9.43 6.38 17.13
C HIS A 157 -9.91 5.39 18.18
N MET A 158 -9.71 5.68 19.47
CA MET A 158 -10.09 4.75 20.53
C MET A 158 -10.25 5.45 21.87
N ASN A 159 -11.31 5.07 22.58
CA ASN A 159 -11.42 5.20 24.02
C ASN A 159 -11.79 3.82 24.56
N VAL A 160 -10.99 3.32 25.50
CA VAL A 160 -11.12 1.93 26.01
C VAL A 160 -12.12 1.80 27.16
N GLU A 161 -12.60 2.90 27.72
CA GLU A 161 -13.47 2.90 28.90
C GLU A 161 -14.47 4.07 28.85
N VAL A 162 -15.64 3.80 28.29
CA VAL A 162 -16.78 4.70 28.15
C VAL A 162 -17.97 4.11 28.93
N ASP A 163 -18.55 4.89 29.85
CA ASP A 163 -19.69 4.46 30.65
C ASP A 163 -21.01 4.47 29.84
N THR A 164 -21.79 3.39 29.95
CA THR A 164 -23.06 3.20 29.23
C THR A 164 -24.22 3.99 29.80
N VAL A 165 -24.14 4.45 31.06
CA VAL A 165 -25.13 5.38 31.65
C VAL A 165 -25.13 6.73 30.91
N ILE A 166 -24.06 7.04 30.19
CA ILE A 166 -23.80 8.34 29.55
C ILE A 166 -23.94 8.27 28.01
N ALA A 167 -24.13 7.10 27.39
CA ALA A 167 -23.93 6.95 25.94
C ALA A 167 -25.11 6.36 25.15
N ILE A 168 -26.18 7.14 24.96
CA ILE A 168 -26.88 7.14 23.66
C ILE A 168 -26.25 8.26 22.84
N SER A 169 -25.14 7.95 22.19
CA SER A 169 -24.43 8.94 21.38
C SER A 169 -25.23 9.24 20.09
N PRO A 170 -25.47 10.51 19.75
CA PRO A 170 -26.02 10.88 18.43
C PRO A 170 -25.07 10.48 17.28
N TYR A 171 -23.85 10.06 17.59
CA TYR A 171 -22.81 9.60 16.67
C TYR A 171 -22.73 8.08 16.54
N ALA A 172 -23.70 7.33 17.08
CA ALA A 172 -23.72 5.86 17.01
C ALA A 172 -23.64 5.28 15.59
N ASN A 173 -23.98 6.06 14.55
CA ASN A 173 -23.86 5.65 13.15
C ASN A 173 -22.42 5.74 12.58
N GLN A 174 -21.49 6.35 13.31
CA GLN A 174 -20.10 6.57 12.91
C GLN A 174 -19.11 5.95 13.90
N THR A 175 -19.60 5.27 14.93
CA THR A 175 -18.79 4.66 15.99
C THR A 175 -19.22 3.24 16.23
N THR A 176 -18.25 2.37 16.50
CA THR A 176 -18.47 0.99 16.92
C THR A 176 -18.10 0.87 18.39
N SER A 177 -18.97 0.23 19.16
CA SER A 177 -18.81 0.03 20.61
C SER A 177 -18.92 -1.44 20.96
N SER A 178 -18.04 -1.92 21.83
CA SER A 178 -18.12 -3.27 22.40
C SER A 178 -17.68 -3.26 23.87
N SER A 179 -17.99 -4.30 24.64
CA SER A 179 -17.58 -4.35 26.05
C SER A 179 -16.06 -4.42 26.20
N ILE A 180 -15.50 -3.71 27.18
CA ILE A 180 -14.09 -3.84 27.59
C ILE A 180 -13.85 -5.10 28.45
N GLY A 181 -14.89 -5.73 29.00
CA GLY A 181 -14.80 -6.98 29.76
C GLY A 181 -14.98 -6.86 31.28
N TYR A 182 -15.30 -5.67 31.79
CA TYR A 182 -15.71 -5.44 33.17
C TYR A 182 -16.81 -4.38 33.26
N THR A 183 -17.46 -4.30 34.42
CA THR A 183 -18.55 -3.37 34.73
C THR A 183 -18.06 -2.31 35.71
N SER A 184 -18.59 -1.10 35.62
CA SER A 184 -18.50 -0.12 36.70
C SER A 184 -19.57 -0.41 37.74
N GLN A 185 -19.24 -0.17 39.01
CA GLN A 185 -20.18 -0.15 40.11
C GLN A 185 -20.11 1.22 40.77
N ILE A 186 -21.22 1.94 40.77
CA ILE A 186 -21.31 3.31 41.29
C ILE A 186 -22.31 3.31 42.43
N GLY A 187 -22.11 4.10 43.48
CA GLY A 187 -23.11 4.23 44.53
C GLY A 187 -22.62 4.91 45.81
N ILE A 188 -23.43 4.76 46.86
CA ILE A 188 -23.09 5.21 48.21
C ILE A 188 -22.42 4.08 48.97
N TYR A 189 -21.35 4.41 49.68
CA TYR A 189 -20.54 3.52 50.49
C TYR A 189 -20.48 4.03 51.93
N THR A 190 -20.15 3.13 52.84
CA THR A 190 -19.79 3.41 54.24
C THR A 190 -18.59 2.55 54.63
N LEU A 191 -18.02 2.81 55.81
CA LEU A 191 -16.97 1.97 56.38
C LEU A 191 -17.55 0.63 56.86
N ARG A 192 -16.82 -0.46 56.65
CA ARG A 192 -17.18 -1.76 57.26
C ARG A 192 -17.21 -1.70 58.78
N SER A 193 -16.36 -0.88 59.40
CA SER A 193 -16.41 -0.64 60.83
C SER A 193 -17.76 -0.06 61.27
N ASN A 194 -18.33 0.85 60.48
CA ASN A 194 -19.63 1.46 60.76
C ASN A 194 -20.75 0.42 60.69
N VAL A 195 -20.73 -0.44 59.67
CA VAL A 195 -21.64 -1.60 59.55
C VAL A 195 -21.51 -2.51 60.76
N MET A 196 -20.28 -2.90 61.13
CA MET A 196 -20.06 -3.78 62.28
C MET A 196 -20.48 -3.15 63.60
N THR A 197 -20.38 -1.83 63.75
CA THR A 197 -20.88 -1.11 64.93
C THR A 197 -22.41 -1.12 64.96
N ALA A 198 -23.08 -0.80 63.85
CA ALA A 198 -24.54 -0.83 63.75
C ALA A 198 -25.13 -2.24 63.99
N LEU A 199 -24.43 -3.30 63.54
CA LEU A 199 -24.85 -4.69 63.75
C LEU A 199 -24.76 -5.14 65.22
N LYS A 200 -23.91 -4.52 66.05
CA LYS A 200 -23.86 -4.82 67.49
C LYS A 200 -25.14 -4.43 68.23
N GLY A 201 -25.92 -3.51 67.68
CA GLY A 201 -27.17 -3.05 68.27
C GLY A 201 -26.99 -2.47 69.67
N ASP A 202 -27.78 -2.95 70.63
CA ASP A 202 -27.77 -2.51 72.03
C ASP A 202 -26.43 -2.70 72.76
N ALA A 203 -25.53 -3.54 72.21
CA ALA A 203 -24.15 -3.66 72.68
C ALA A 203 -23.22 -2.52 72.19
N ALA A 204 -23.70 -1.59 71.37
CA ALA A 204 -23.01 -0.37 70.96
C ALA A 204 -23.80 0.87 71.41
N ASP A 205 -23.09 1.94 71.76
CA ASP A 205 -23.71 3.19 72.19
C ASP A 205 -24.55 3.80 71.03
N GLY A 206 -25.79 4.16 71.32
CA GLY A 206 -26.67 4.88 70.39
C GLY A 206 -27.63 4.02 69.57
N PHE A 207 -27.67 2.69 69.75
CA PHE A 207 -28.61 1.81 69.06
C PHE A 207 -29.49 1.00 70.03
N SER A 208 -30.78 0.87 69.73
CA SER A 208 -31.74 0.06 70.49
C SER A 208 -31.88 -1.38 69.98
N ARG A 209 -31.39 -1.65 68.76
CA ARG A 209 -31.34 -2.98 68.13
C ARG A 209 -30.22 -3.03 67.09
N SER A 210 -29.93 -4.22 66.56
CA SER A 210 -29.04 -4.34 65.40
C SER A 210 -29.64 -3.67 64.16
N TYR A 211 -28.80 -2.96 63.41
CA TYR A 211 -29.14 -2.31 62.14
C TYR A 211 -28.21 -2.76 61.01
N SER A 212 -28.76 -2.91 59.81
CA SER A 212 -27.98 -3.13 58.58
C SER A 212 -27.67 -1.80 57.91
N ALA A 213 -26.58 -1.14 58.30
CA ALA A 213 -26.22 0.18 57.78
C ALA A 213 -25.95 0.19 56.26
N GLU A 214 -25.72 -0.96 55.67
CA GLU A 214 -25.59 -1.22 54.25
C GLU A 214 -26.94 -1.36 53.50
N PHE A 215 -28.08 -1.13 54.16
CA PHE A 215 -29.40 -1.23 53.54
C PHE A 215 -30.23 0.04 53.71
N TRP A 216 -30.62 0.68 52.61
CA TRP A 216 -31.24 2.00 52.59
C TRP A 216 -32.50 2.14 53.48
N ARG A 217 -33.31 1.07 53.61
CA ARG A 217 -34.57 1.13 54.38
C ARG A 217 -34.35 1.41 55.86
N GLU A 218 -33.19 1.03 56.41
CA GLU A 218 -32.88 1.26 57.83
C GLU A 218 -32.80 2.75 58.16
N TYR A 219 -32.39 3.59 57.20
CA TYR A 219 -32.33 5.05 57.33
C TYR A 219 -33.71 5.73 57.34
N VAL A 220 -34.75 5.04 56.87
CA VAL A 220 -36.13 5.54 56.84
C VAL A 220 -36.92 5.01 58.04
N GLN A 221 -36.60 3.80 58.49
CA GLN A 221 -37.30 3.14 59.59
C GLN A 221 -36.80 3.57 60.97
N SER A 222 -35.61 4.18 61.07
CA SER A 222 -34.99 4.57 62.33
C SER A 222 -34.28 5.91 62.25
N THR A 223 -34.47 6.74 63.28
CA THR A 223 -33.71 7.98 63.48
C THR A 223 -32.34 7.72 64.09
N GLU A 224 -32.11 6.56 64.74
CA GLU A 224 -30.82 6.22 65.38
C GLU A 224 -29.71 6.06 64.34
N LEU A 225 -30.01 5.43 63.20
CA LEU A 225 -29.04 5.29 62.10
C LEU A 225 -28.79 6.64 61.42
N VAL A 226 -29.81 7.50 61.32
CA VAL A 226 -29.65 8.87 60.82
C VAL A 226 -28.75 9.68 61.76
N GLU A 227 -28.94 9.54 63.07
CA GLU A 227 -28.11 10.19 64.10
C GLU A 227 -26.65 9.72 64.03
N PHE A 228 -26.45 8.41 63.81
CA PHE A 228 -25.12 7.83 63.71
C PHE A 228 -24.28 8.41 62.55
N TYR A 229 -24.93 8.85 61.46
CA TYR A 229 -24.28 9.52 60.32
C TYR A 229 -24.59 11.02 60.26
N SER A 230 -25.03 11.62 61.36
CA SER A 230 -25.51 13.00 61.37
C SER A 230 -24.38 14.01 61.17
N ILE A 231 -24.80 15.24 60.88
CA ILE A 231 -23.89 16.40 60.80
C ILE A 231 -23.13 16.64 62.12
N GLN A 232 -23.67 16.20 63.27
CA GLN A 232 -23.03 16.29 64.58
C GLN A 232 -21.91 15.26 64.77
N GLN A 233 -22.02 14.10 64.11
CA GLN A 233 -20.99 13.04 64.14
C GLN A 233 -19.92 13.24 63.07
N THR A 234 -20.10 14.22 62.18
CA THR A 234 -19.19 14.52 61.08
C THR A 234 -17.89 15.12 61.62
N LEU A 235 -16.75 14.48 61.32
CA LEU A 235 -15.42 14.87 61.82
C LEU A 235 -15.09 16.36 61.61
N ASN A 236 -15.25 16.86 60.37
CA ASN A 236 -15.09 18.27 60.06
C ASN A 236 -15.87 18.66 58.79
N LEU A 237 -17.06 19.23 58.98
CA LEU A 237 -17.95 19.67 57.91
C LEU A 237 -17.25 20.60 56.89
N THR A 238 -16.39 21.52 57.34
CA THR A 238 -15.75 22.49 56.43
C THR A 238 -14.79 21.86 55.41
N ARG A 239 -14.31 20.63 55.66
CA ARG A 239 -13.46 19.90 54.70
C ARG A 239 -14.26 19.22 53.60
N ILE A 240 -15.53 18.90 53.86
CA ILE A 240 -16.42 18.25 52.90
C ILE A 240 -17.51 19.17 52.36
N ALA A 241 -17.68 20.37 52.92
CA ALA A 241 -18.64 21.37 52.46
C ALA A 241 -17.87 22.55 51.86
N ARG A 242 -17.26 22.36 50.67
CA ARG A 242 -16.41 23.37 50.04
C ARG A 242 -17.19 24.23 49.06
N PRO A 243 -17.39 25.54 49.32
CA PRO A 243 -18.11 26.42 48.40
C PRO A 243 -17.43 26.58 47.03
N GLU A 244 -16.11 26.36 46.95
CA GLU A 244 -15.39 26.38 45.67
C GLU A 244 -15.79 25.22 44.75
N VAL A 245 -16.24 24.09 45.31
CA VAL A 245 -16.63 22.87 44.58
C VAL A 245 -18.12 22.86 44.29
N CYS A 246 -18.93 23.36 45.23
CA CYS A 246 -20.39 23.47 45.13
C CYS A 246 -20.80 24.92 45.44
N PRO A 247 -20.66 25.84 44.46
CA PRO A 247 -20.99 27.26 44.64
C PRO A 247 -22.48 27.48 44.84
N ASP A 248 -22.83 28.46 45.66
CA ASP A 248 -24.23 28.81 45.96
C ASP A 248 -25.06 29.01 44.68
N GLY A 249 -26.18 28.29 44.59
CA GLY A 249 -27.12 28.34 43.47
C GLY A 249 -26.83 27.33 42.35
N MET A 250 -25.66 26.71 42.30
CA MET A 250 -25.37 25.61 41.35
C MET A 250 -26.08 24.34 41.82
N MET A 251 -26.98 23.73 41.04
CA MET A 251 -27.67 22.47 41.41
C MET A 251 -28.37 22.48 42.80
N GLY A 252 -28.74 23.68 43.28
CA GLY A 252 -29.31 23.88 44.62
C GLY A 252 -28.31 23.87 45.77
N CYS A 253 -27.01 23.98 45.48
CA CYS A 253 -25.94 24.19 46.44
C CYS A 253 -26.14 25.43 47.31
N ARG A 254 -25.76 25.30 48.58
CA ARG A 254 -25.61 26.40 49.55
C ARG A 254 -24.50 26.05 50.54
N ASN A 255 -23.51 26.92 50.68
CA ASN A 255 -22.33 26.75 51.53
C ASN A 255 -21.61 25.41 51.30
N GLY A 256 -21.45 24.99 50.04
CA GLY A 256 -20.73 23.76 49.69
C GLY A 256 -21.51 22.45 49.90
N CYS A 257 -22.81 22.52 50.27
CA CYS A 257 -23.69 21.36 50.34
C CYS A 257 -25.02 21.58 49.60
N GLU A 258 -25.67 20.50 49.23
CA GLU A 258 -27.08 20.43 48.85
C GLU A 258 -27.90 19.82 50.01
N LYS A 259 -29.21 20.11 50.04
CA LYS A 259 -30.16 19.55 51.01
C LYS A 259 -31.42 19.08 50.31
N ASN A 260 -31.96 17.93 50.72
CA ASN A 260 -33.25 17.43 50.22
C ASN A 260 -34.44 17.82 51.11
N SER A 261 -35.66 17.67 50.58
CA SER A 261 -36.89 18.01 51.31
C SER A 261 -37.16 17.13 52.53
N ALA A 262 -36.70 15.88 52.54
CA ALA A 262 -36.82 15.00 53.70
C ALA A 262 -36.01 15.56 54.89
N CYS A 263 -34.80 16.08 54.62
CA CYS A 263 -33.99 16.74 55.63
C CYS A 263 -34.65 18.03 56.14
N THR A 264 -35.19 18.87 55.25
CA THR A 264 -35.96 20.06 55.66
C THR A 264 -37.11 19.70 56.60
N ALA A 265 -37.83 18.60 56.30
CA ALA A 265 -38.93 18.13 57.14
C ALA A 265 -38.46 17.55 58.49
N ALA A 266 -37.31 16.87 58.52
CA ALA A 266 -36.68 16.36 59.74
C ALA A 266 -36.23 17.50 60.66
N GLU A 267 -35.49 18.49 60.13
CA GLU A 267 -35.04 19.66 60.89
C GLU A 267 -36.20 20.47 61.47
N ALA A 268 -37.32 20.57 60.74
CA ALA A 268 -38.53 21.23 61.22
C ALA A 268 -39.16 20.52 62.45
N LYS A 269 -38.86 19.24 62.66
CA LYS A 269 -39.25 18.45 63.84
C LYS A 269 -38.16 18.42 64.92
N GLY A 270 -37.02 19.06 64.70
CA GLY A 270 -35.86 18.96 65.58
C GLY A 270 -35.07 17.65 65.44
N GLU A 271 -35.29 16.91 64.35
CA GLU A 271 -34.53 15.70 64.00
C GLU A 271 -33.30 16.05 63.14
N HIS A 272 -32.38 15.10 63.01
CA HIS A 272 -31.12 15.27 62.30
C HIS A 272 -31.17 14.70 60.87
N CYS A 273 -30.16 15.04 60.07
CA CYS A 273 -29.99 14.54 58.71
C CYS A 273 -28.63 13.86 58.55
N VAL A 274 -28.56 12.83 57.72
CA VAL A 274 -27.28 12.21 57.37
C VAL A 274 -26.44 13.15 56.52
N VAL A 275 -25.12 13.07 56.65
CA VAL A 275 -24.18 13.71 55.72
C VAL A 275 -23.63 12.67 54.76
N ILE A 276 -23.88 12.88 53.46
CA ILE A 276 -23.28 12.10 52.39
C ILE A 276 -22.18 12.96 51.76
N ALA A 277 -20.94 12.52 51.91
CA ALA A 277 -19.79 13.17 51.31
C ALA A 277 -19.72 12.83 49.81
N MET A 278 -19.57 13.85 48.97
CA MET A 278 -19.64 13.78 47.52
C MET A 278 -18.37 14.36 46.90
N MET A 279 -18.07 13.95 45.67
CA MET A 279 -16.94 14.49 44.89
C MET A 279 -17.31 15.89 44.37
N THR A 280 -18.13 15.96 43.33
CA THR A 280 -18.59 17.21 42.71
C THR A 280 -20.08 17.06 42.30
N PRO A 281 -20.84 18.17 42.19
CA PRO A 281 -22.28 18.10 41.90
C PRO A 281 -22.61 17.67 40.46
N ASP A 282 -21.63 17.73 39.55
CA ASP A 282 -21.75 17.41 38.12
C ASP A 282 -21.37 15.96 37.77
N VAL A 283 -20.76 15.21 38.69
CA VAL A 283 -20.53 13.77 38.52
C VAL A 283 -21.87 13.04 38.66
N TYR A 284 -22.37 12.46 37.55
CA TYR A 284 -23.72 11.90 37.41
C TYR A 284 -24.82 12.87 37.90
N PRO A 285 -25.02 14.02 37.20
CA PRO A 285 -25.70 15.20 37.72
C PRO A 285 -27.03 14.89 38.41
N GLY A 286 -27.04 15.03 39.74
CA GLY A 286 -28.24 14.89 40.55
C GLY A 286 -28.83 13.48 40.67
N TYR A 287 -28.19 12.44 40.13
CA TYR A 287 -28.73 11.08 40.18
C TYR A 287 -28.72 10.53 41.62
N ALA A 288 -27.54 10.50 42.26
CA ALA A 288 -27.39 9.97 43.61
C ALA A 288 -28.24 10.78 44.61
N GLN A 289 -28.27 12.10 44.47
CA GLN A 289 -29.05 12.98 45.32
C GLN A 289 -30.55 12.74 45.15
N ALA A 290 -31.03 12.61 43.91
CA ALA A 290 -32.42 12.29 43.64
C ALA A 290 -32.82 10.91 44.16
N MET A 291 -31.98 9.88 43.96
CA MET A 291 -32.20 8.53 44.47
C MET A 291 -32.42 8.53 45.98
N VAL A 292 -31.52 9.16 46.73
CA VAL A 292 -31.60 9.28 48.20
C VAL A 292 -32.83 10.10 48.62
N ALA A 293 -33.10 11.21 47.94
CA ALA A 293 -34.25 12.08 48.23
C ALA A 293 -35.59 11.38 47.99
N ASN A 294 -35.74 10.64 46.89
CA ASN A 294 -36.95 9.91 46.55
C ASN A 294 -37.13 8.64 47.39
N CYS A 295 -36.05 8.10 47.97
CA CYS A 295 -36.12 7.10 49.03
C CYS A 295 -36.49 7.69 50.40
N LEU A 296 -36.75 9.00 50.49
CA LEU A 296 -37.16 9.72 51.72
C LEU A 296 -36.12 9.71 52.84
N ILE A 297 -34.83 9.54 52.51
CA ILE A 297 -33.75 9.62 53.49
C ILE A 297 -33.40 11.10 53.74
N PRO A 298 -33.48 11.62 54.98
CA PRO A 298 -33.13 13.02 55.27
C PRO A 298 -31.61 13.22 55.15
N ALA A 299 -31.16 13.89 54.09
CA ALA A 299 -29.74 13.99 53.77
C ALA A 299 -29.26 15.39 53.39
N TYR A 300 -28.02 15.68 53.80
CA TYR A 300 -27.11 16.66 53.24
C TYR A 300 -26.16 15.96 52.25
N TYR A 301 -25.87 16.62 51.13
CA TYR A 301 -24.86 16.17 50.17
C TYR A 301 -23.77 17.23 50.12
N CYS A 302 -22.58 16.94 50.63
CA CYS A 302 -21.53 17.95 50.78
C CYS A 302 -20.33 17.60 49.90
N PHE A 303 -19.80 18.58 49.17
CA PHE A 303 -18.82 18.37 48.10
C PHE A 303 -17.39 18.83 48.47
N ALA A 304 -16.41 17.96 48.19
CA ALA A 304 -15.00 18.18 48.53
C ALA A 304 -14.03 18.12 47.34
N GLY A 305 -14.51 17.74 46.16
CA GLY A 305 -13.69 17.28 45.03
C GLY A 305 -13.27 15.82 45.19
N TYR A 306 -12.67 15.23 44.15
CA TYR A 306 -12.21 13.83 44.16
C TYR A 306 -11.19 13.56 45.27
N ASP A 307 -10.07 14.29 45.24
CA ASP A 307 -8.99 14.11 46.23
C ASP A 307 -9.45 14.48 47.64
N GLY A 308 -10.21 15.57 47.77
CA GLY A 308 -10.75 16.02 49.05
C GLY A 308 -11.70 15.00 49.68
N LEU A 309 -12.53 14.32 48.89
CA LEU A 309 -13.38 13.24 49.36
C LEU A 309 -12.55 12.06 49.86
N ASN A 310 -11.59 11.61 49.05
CA ASN A 310 -10.75 10.46 49.37
C ASN A 310 -9.94 10.68 50.66
N GLU A 311 -9.32 11.85 50.81
CA GLU A 311 -8.62 12.24 52.04
C GLU A 311 -9.56 12.26 53.25
N TYR A 312 -10.76 12.81 53.09
CA TYR A 312 -11.71 12.92 54.20
C TYR A 312 -12.24 11.56 54.67
N VAL A 313 -12.50 10.62 53.75
CA VAL A 313 -12.88 9.25 54.10
C VAL A 313 -11.77 8.57 54.88
N MET A 314 -10.51 8.74 54.46
CA MET A 314 -9.34 8.19 55.15
C MET A 314 -9.16 8.75 56.56
N ASP A 315 -9.29 10.07 56.71
CA ASP A 315 -9.16 10.73 58.00
C ASP A 315 -10.30 10.35 58.96
N THR A 316 -11.53 10.23 58.43
CA THR A 316 -12.67 9.76 59.22
C THR A 316 -12.47 8.32 59.68
N MET A 317 -11.96 7.45 58.80
CA MET A 317 -11.61 6.08 59.16
C MET A 317 -10.50 6.02 60.21
N ALA A 318 -9.46 6.85 60.10
CA ALA A 318 -8.37 6.92 61.07
C ALA A 318 -8.83 7.44 62.45
N ALA A 319 -9.84 8.32 62.46
CA ALA A 319 -10.46 8.84 63.68
C ALA A 319 -11.52 7.92 64.29
N ASN A 320 -11.76 6.72 63.73
CA ASN A 320 -12.88 5.83 64.08
C ASN A 320 -14.25 6.53 64.01
N GLY A 321 -14.41 7.49 63.10
CA GLY A 321 -15.65 8.23 62.88
C GLY A 321 -16.61 7.51 61.93
N THR A 322 -17.75 8.14 61.67
CA THR A 322 -18.81 7.64 60.79
C THR A 322 -18.92 8.47 59.52
N ILE A 323 -19.21 7.81 58.39
CA ILE A 323 -19.33 8.50 57.10
C ILE A 323 -20.15 7.68 56.10
N LEU A 324 -20.99 8.38 55.34
CA LEU A 324 -21.52 7.95 54.06
C LEU A 324 -20.83 8.75 52.96
N PHE A 325 -20.43 8.08 51.88
CA PHE A 325 -19.76 8.76 50.78
C PHE A 325 -20.12 8.16 49.43
N PHE A 326 -20.17 8.99 48.40
CA PHE A 326 -20.40 8.55 47.02
C PHE A 326 -19.07 8.17 46.35
N HIS A 327 -19.00 6.99 45.75
CA HIS A 327 -17.80 6.54 45.03
C HIS A 327 -18.16 5.54 43.92
N PHE A 328 -17.15 5.11 43.17
CA PHE A 328 -17.25 4.09 42.14
C PHE A 328 -16.10 3.08 42.18
N GLU A 329 -16.33 1.92 41.59
CA GLU A 329 -15.38 0.85 41.35
C GLU A 329 -15.40 0.45 39.86
N PRO A 330 -14.27 0.07 39.26
CA PRO A 330 -12.95 -0.04 39.88
C PRO A 330 -12.26 1.33 40.03
N ASP A 331 -11.77 1.62 41.22
CA ASP A 331 -10.92 2.79 41.46
C ASP A 331 -9.83 2.47 42.49
N ILE A 332 -8.65 3.06 42.28
CA ILE A 332 -7.45 2.81 43.10
C ILE A 332 -7.69 3.07 44.60
N PHE A 333 -8.62 3.96 44.97
CA PHE A 333 -9.02 4.21 46.35
C PHE A 333 -9.52 2.94 47.06
N HIS A 334 -10.32 2.11 46.38
CA HIS A 334 -10.81 0.84 46.92
C HIS A 334 -9.70 -0.23 47.00
N PHE A 335 -8.72 -0.18 46.09
CA PHE A 335 -7.56 -1.08 46.09
C PHE A 335 -6.53 -0.73 47.16
N ASP A 336 -6.38 0.56 47.47
CA ASP A 336 -5.51 1.00 48.56
C ASP A 336 -6.12 0.66 49.94
N ASN A 337 -7.43 0.41 49.98
CA ASN A 337 -8.22 0.19 51.20
C ASN A 337 -9.05 -1.10 51.13
N VAL A 338 -8.45 -2.19 50.66
CA VAL A 338 -9.15 -3.48 50.47
C VAL A 338 -9.91 -3.91 51.73
N GLY A 339 -11.20 -4.21 51.56
CA GLY A 339 -12.06 -4.72 52.62
C GLY A 339 -12.41 -3.69 53.70
N LYS A 340 -12.17 -2.40 53.48
CA LYS A 340 -12.52 -1.33 54.44
C LYS A 340 -13.91 -0.74 54.22
N PHE A 341 -14.48 -0.91 53.03
CA PHE A 341 -15.77 -0.31 52.68
C PHE A 341 -16.87 -1.34 52.44
N ALA A 342 -18.11 -0.91 52.62
CA ALA A 342 -19.34 -1.62 52.27
C ALA A 342 -20.23 -0.68 51.46
N ARG A 343 -20.80 -1.19 50.36
CA ARG A 343 -21.75 -0.44 49.54
C ARG A 343 -23.14 -0.48 50.19
N VAL A 344 -23.82 0.65 50.23
CA VAL A 344 -25.21 0.75 50.67
C VAL A 344 -26.11 0.32 49.51
N ALA A 345 -26.89 -0.73 49.71
CA ALA A 345 -27.86 -1.21 48.74
C ALA A 345 -29.11 -0.33 48.77
N PHE A 346 -29.43 0.27 47.62
CA PHE A 346 -30.68 1.02 47.36
C PHE A 346 -31.72 0.11 46.69
N PRO A 347 -32.95 0.58 46.37
CA PRO A 347 -33.89 -0.23 45.59
C PRO A 347 -33.22 -0.77 44.32
N PRO A 348 -33.35 -2.06 44.01
CA PRO A 348 -32.66 -2.66 42.86
C PRO A 348 -32.86 -1.86 41.59
N THR A 349 -31.81 -1.78 40.78
CA THR A 349 -31.85 -1.10 39.48
C THR A 349 -32.98 -1.64 38.61
N ASP A 350 -33.70 -0.71 37.98
CA ASP A 350 -34.72 -0.97 36.96
C ASP A 350 -34.45 -0.05 35.76
N PRO A 351 -34.16 -0.58 34.56
CA PRO A 351 -33.85 0.21 33.37
C PRO A 351 -34.92 1.26 33.03
N GLU A 352 -36.21 0.97 33.21
CA GLU A 352 -37.27 1.93 32.92
C GLU A 352 -37.24 3.11 33.88
N ARG A 353 -36.86 2.87 35.14
CA ARG A 353 -36.77 3.91 36.18
C ARG A 353 -35.47 4.70 36.08
N VAL A 354 -34.36 4.06 35.73
CA VAL A 354 -33.08 4.71 35.41
C VAL A 354 -33.29 5.72 34.27
N ALA A 355 -34.04 5.33 33.22
CA ALA A 355 -34.34 6.18 32.06
C ALA A 355 -35.16 7.43 32.39
N LEU A 356 -35.78 7.52 33.57
CA LEU A 356 -36.49 8.71 34.03
C LEU A 356 -35.55 9.80 34.56
N SER A 357 -34.27 9.50 34.75
CA SER A 357 -33.30 10.47 35.26
C SER A 357 -33.24 11.71 34.37
N ARG A 358 -33.38 12.89 34.99
CA ARG A 358 -33.39 14.18 34.27
C ARG A 358 -32.05 14.92 34.32
N GLY A 359 -31.04 14.36 34.98
CA GLY A 359 -29.73 15.00 35.10
C GLY A 359 -29.75 16.33 35.86
N VAL A 360 -30.66 16.49 36.82
CA VAL A 360 -30.83 17.73 37.60
C VAL A 360 -31.06 17.43 39.08
N PHE A 361 -30.66 18.35 39.96
CA PHE A 361 -31.02 18.38 41.36
C PHE A 361 -31.13 19.84 41.83
N GLY A 362 -31.91 20.09 42.89
CA GLY A 362 -32.00 21.41 43.53
C GLY A 362 -32.57 22.56 42.68
N VAL A 363 -33.21 22.26 41.54
CA VAL A 363 -33.82 23.25 40.62
C VAL A 363 -34.86 24.15 41.32
N LEU A 364 -35.56 23.60 42.33
CA LEU A 364 -36.53 24.32 43.14
C LEU A 364 -35.92 25.06 44.33
N GLY A 365 -34.60 25.00 44.51
CA GLY A 365 -33.86 25.60 45.61
C GLY A 365 -33.44 24.60 46.70
N TYR A 366 -32.61 25.10 47.62
CA TYR A 366 -32.02 24.33 48.72
C TYR A 366 -33.10 23.76 49.66
N GLY A 367 -33.09 22.44 49.86
CA GLY A 367 -34.04 21.76 50.76
C GLY A 367 -35.44 21.57 50.18
N MET A 368 -35.63 21.77 48.87
CA MET A 368 -36.91 21.57 48.19
C MET A 368 -36.98 20.20 47.51
N PRO A 369 -38.19 19.71 47.15
CA PRO A 369 -38.34 18.44 46.45
C PRO A 369 -37.57 18.39 45.13
N THR A 370 -37.00 17.24 44.80
CA THR A 370 -36.30 17.04 43.52
C THR A 370 -37.29 16.92 42.36
N GLN A 371 -36.90 17.44 41.19
CA GLN A 371 -37.62 17.22 39.93
C GLN A 371 -37.10 16.03 39.14
N ASN A 372 -36.01 15.41 39.60
CA ASN A 372 -35.46 14.19 39.05
C ASN A 372 -36.13 12.99 39.74
N PRO A 373 -36.95 12.20 39.03
CA PRO A 373 -37.82 11.18 39.62
C PRO A 373 -37.13 9.85 39.95
N VAL A 374 -35.83 9.71 39.68
CA VAL A 374 -35.12 8.44 39.89
C VAL A 374 -35.02 8.08 41.37
N ASP A 375 -35.32 6.84 41.71
CA ASP A 375 -35.38 6.32 43.08
C ASP A 375 -34.83 4.89 43.19
N VAL A 376 -34.12 4.43 42.16
CA VAL A 376 -33.46 3.13 42.10
C VAL A 376 -31.95 3.29 42.05
N ASP A 377 -31.26 2.24 42.49
CA ASP A 377 -29.82 2.17 42.50
C ASP A 377 -29.20 2.29 41.10
N PHE A 378 -27.94 2.72 41.04
CA PHE A 378 -27.18 2.80 39.79
C PHE A 378 -27.11 1.42 39.13
N PRO A 379 -27.31 1.33 37.81
CA PRO A 379 -27.10 0.08 37.09
C PRO A 379 -25.65 -0.38 37.17
N ASP A 380 -25.43 -1.69 37.24
CA ASP A 380 -24.14 -2.26 36.90
C ASP A 380 -23.90 -1.99 35.40
N ALA A 381 -23.12 -0.96 35.11
CA ALA A 381 -22.93 -0.48 33.76
C ALA A 381 -21.76 -1.24 33.12
N THR A 382 -22.03 -1.88 31.98
CA THR A 382 -20.93 -2.45 31.20
C THR A 382 -20.11 -1.31 30.63
N LEU A 383 -18.82 -1.29 30.93
CA LEU A 383 -17.91 -0.32 30.35
C LEU A 383 -17.63 -0.73 28.91
N MET A 384 -17.71 0.25 28.02
CA MET A 384 -17.58 0.05 26.58
C MET A 384 -16.25 0.62 26.11
N LYS A 385 -15.63 -0.09 25.18
CA LYS A 385 -14.60 0.46 24.32
C LYS A 385 -15.25 0.92 23.02
N THR A 386 -14.90 2.12 22.57
CA THR A 386 -15.50 2.78 21.41
C THR A 386 -14.41 3.24 20.45
N PHE A 387 -14.65 3.05 19.16
CA PHE A 387 -13.76 3.47 18.07
C PHE A 387 -14.56 3.88 16.81
N PRO A 388 -13.98 4.62 15.86
CA PRO A 388 -14.64 4.97 14.60
C PRO A 388 -15.04 3.76 13.76
N ALA A 389 -16.24 3.78 13.18
CA ALA A 389 -16.79 2.65 12.41
C ALA A 389 -15.96 2.29 11.16
N PHE A 390 -15.19 3.22 10.58
CA PHE A 390 -14.34 2.89 9.42
C PHE A 390 -13.20 1.92 9.76
N LEU A 391 -12.85 1.77 11.04
CA LEU A 391 -11.87 0.78 11.49
C LEU A 391 -12.45 -0.65 11.52
N ASP A 392 -13.74 -0.82 11.26
CA ASP A 392 -14.33 -2.15 11.11
C ASP A 392 -13.81 -2.88 9.87
N ASP A 393 -13.42 -2.14 8.84
CA ASP A 393 -12.86 -2.67 7.60
C ASP A 393 -11.31 -2.69 7.61
N ASP A 394 -10.66 -2.28 8.72
CA ASP A 394 -9.19 -2.29 8.80
C ASP A 394 -8.68 -3.71 9.08
N GLU A 395 -7.99 -4.28 8.09
CA GLU A 395 -7.48 -5.66 8.12
C GLU A 395 -6.43 -5.93 9.22
N HIS A 396 -5.85 -4.90 9.83
CA HIS A 396 -4.77 -5.03 10.82
C HIS A 396 -5.23 -4.71 12.25
N LEU A 397 -6.23 -3.85 12.41
CA LEU A 397 -6.70 -3.38 13.70
C LEU A 397 -8.03 -3.99 14.12
N HIS A 398 -8.95 -4.29 13.20
CA HIS A 398 -10.32 -4.69 13.54
C HIS A 398 -10.36 -5.84 14.56
N GLN A 399 -9.60 -6.92 14.34
CA GLN A 399 -9.59 -8.05 15.26
C GLN A 399 -9.03 -7.69 16.64
N LEU A 400 -7.93 -6.92 16.70
CA LEU A 400 -7.38 -6.49 17.98
C LEU A 400 -8.38 -5.59 18.72
N LEU A 401 -8.94 -4.60 18.04
CA LEU A 401 -9.88 -3.64 18.63
C LEU A 401 -11.17 -4.31 19.11
N THR A 402 -11.67 -5.33 18.42
CA THR A 402 -12.88 -6.05 18.84
C THR A 402 -12.59 -7.05 19.97
N ARG A 403 -11.50 -7.81 19.88
CA ARG A 403 -11.13 -8.86 20.87
C ARG A 403 -10.46 -8.34 22.13
N PHE A 404 -9.88 -7.13 22.09
CA PHE A 404 -9.21 -6.53 23.23
C PHE A 404 -10.17 -6.43 24.42
N GLN A 405 -9.86 -7.15 25.49
CA GLN A 405 -10.69 -7.18 26.70
C GLN A 405 -9.83 -7.35 27.94
N ILE A 406 -10.08 -6.51 28.94
CA ILE A 406 -9.57 -6.64 30.29
C ILE A 406 -10.71 -7.16 31.15
N THR A 407 -10.60 -8.37 31.69
CA THR A 407 -11.64 -8.90 32.58
C THR A 407 -11.57 -8.23 33.95
N ALA A 408 -12.65 -8.23 34.73
CA ALA A 408 -12.66 -7.68 36.09
C ALA A 408 -11.48 -8.18 36.94
N ARG A 409 -11.20 -9.49 36.92
CA ARG A 409 -10.05 -10.09 37.62
C ARG A 409 -8.70 -9.53 37.15
N ARG A 410 -8.53 -9.30 35.85
CA ARG A 410 -7.30 -8.73 35.28
C ARG A 410 -7.16 -7.26 35.65
N MET A 411 -8.26 -6.50 35.65
CA MET A 411 -8.27 -5.11 36.11
C MET A 411 -7.89 -5.01 37.60
N THR A 412 -8.41 -5.91 38.45
CA THR A 412 -7.99 -6.01 39.86
C THR A 412 -6.49 -6.21 40.00
N THR A 413 -5.88 -7.08 39.18
CA THR A 413 -4.43 -7.32 39.20
C THR A 413 -3.65 -6.10 38.70
N LEU A 414 -4.11 -5.44 37.63
CA LEU A 414 -3.51 -4.22 37.10
C LEU A 414 -3.49 -3.10 38.14
N LEU A 415 -4.63 -2.81 38.77
CA LEU A 415 -4.74 -1.76 39.79
C LEU A 415 -3.94 -2.09 41.05
N GLY A 416 -3.91 -3.36 41.46
CA GLY A 416 -3.05 -3.80 42.57
C GLY A 416 -1.57 -3.58 42.31
N ASN A 417 -1.07 -3.95 41.12
CA ASN A 417 0.33 -3.70 40.73
C ASN A 417 0.61 -2.21 40.56
N TYR A 418 -0.34 -1.45 40.01
CA TYR A 418 -0.22 0.00 39.88
C TYR A 418 -0.09 0.67 41.25
N SER A 419 -0.88 0.25 42.25
CA SER A 419 -0.78 0.72 43.64
C SER A 419 0.64 0.55 44.21
N VAL A 420 1.28 -0.59 43.92
CA VAL A 420 2.68 -0.84 44.34
C VAL A 420 3.65 0.06 43.60
N HIS A 421 3.57 0.14 42.27
CA HIS A 421 4.50 0.94 41.46
C HIS A 421 4.39 2.44 41.74
N ARG A 422 3.17 2.99 41.89
CA ARG A 422 2.97 4.42 42.14
C ARG A 422 3.56 4.87 43.48
N ARG A 423 3.65 3.96 44.47
CA ARG A 423 4.26 4.24 45.78
C ARG A 423 5.79 4.16 45.74
N ASN A 424 6.35 3.50 44.73
CA ASN A 424 7.79 3.39 44.57
C ASN A 424 8.34 4.58 43.78
N LYS A 425 8.98 5.52 44.47
CA LYS A 425 9.59 6.72 43.87
C LYS A 425 10.69 6.43 42.85
N ALA A 426 11.22 5.21 42.79
CA ALA A 426 12.18 4.81 41.76
C ALA A 426 11.52 4.52 40.40
N VAL A 427 10.19 4.37 40.35
CA VAL A 427 9.44 4.13 39.12
C VAL A 427 8.99 5.46 38.53
N THR A 428 9.62 5.88 37.43
CA THR A 428 9.34 7.17 36.78
C THR A 428 7.98 7.21 36.08
N ASN A 429 7.56 6.10 35.47
CA ASN A 429 6.26 5.97 34.82
C ASN A 429 5.51 4.73 35.35
N PRO A 430 4.75 4.85 36.45
CA PRO A 430 4.04 3.74 37.07
C PRO A 430 2.95 3.11 36.17
N VAL A 431 2.28 3.92 35.34
CA VAL A 431 1.25 3.43 34.41
C VAL A 431 1.89 2.53 33.36
N PHE A 432 2.91 3.02 32.65
CA PHE A 432 3.62 2.23 31.63
C PHE A 432 4.28 0.99 32.23
N THR A 433 4.94 1.12 33.38
CA THR A 433 5.63 -0.01 34.02
C THR A 433 4.64 -1.11 34.38
N THR A 434 3.47 -0.74 34.91
CA THR A 434 2.41 -1.70 35.25
C THR A 434 1.79 -2.34 34.01
N ALA A 435 1.43 -1.53 33.01
CA ALA A 435 0.86 -2.02 31.76
C ALA A 435 1.84 -2.95 31.03
N CYS A 436 3.11 -2.56 30.97
CA CYS A 436 4.16 -3.36 30.35
C CYS A 436 4.37 -4.70 31.07
N GLN A 437 4.46 -4.70 32.40
CA GLN A 437 4.56 -5.95 33.16
C GLN A 437 3.36 -6.86 32.87
N TRP A 438 2.15 -6.29 32.77
CA TRP A 438 0.96 -7.07 32.44
C TRP A 438 1.04 -7.65 31.03
N VAL A 439 1.42 -6.86 30.02
CA VAL A 439 1.61 -7.34 28.63
C VAL A 439 2.63 -8.49 28.62
N GLN A 440 3.79 -8.32 29.25
CA GLN A 440 4.84 -9.33 29.29
C GLN A 440 4.37 -10.64 29.93
N THR A 441 3.59 -10.57 31.02
CA THR A 441 3.15 -11.74 31.79
C THR A 441 1.94 -12.45 31.16
N ASN A 442 1.17 -11.76 30.31
CA ASN A 442 -0.07 -12.26 29.72
C ASN A 442 0.04 -12.58 28.22
N PHE A 443 1.24 -12.92 27.72
CA PHE A 443 1.51 -13.27 26.31
C PHE A 443 0.42 -14.12 25.65
N ARG A 444 0.10 -15.29 26.24
CA ARG A 444 -0.90 -16.23 25.70
C ARG A 444 -2.32 -15.65 25.60
N THR A 445 -2.63 -14.63 26.39
CA THR A 445 -3.94 -13.97 26.35
C THR A 445 -4.04 -13.08 25.13
N TRP A 446 -3.11 -12.12 25.01
CA TRP A 446 -3.22 -11.10 23.97
C TRP A 446 -2.73 -11.59 22.60
N SER A 447 -1.88 -12.63 22.55
CA SER A 447 -1.45 -13.22 21.28
C SER A 447 -2.61 -13.81 20.47
N ALA A 448 -3.72 -14.18 21.14
CA ALA A 448 -4.95 -14.65 20.49
C ALA A 448 -5.85 -13.52 19.97
N TRP A 449 -5.56 -12.26 20.33
CA TRP A 449 -6.34 -11.10 19.90
C TRP A 449 -5.86 -10.51 18.58
N ILE A 450 -4.63 -10.83 18.17
CA ILE A 450 -3.98 -10.24 17.00
C ILE A 450 -3.90 -11.31 15.90
N ASP A 451 -4.23 -10.93 14.68
CA ASP A 451 -4.08 -11.80 13.51
C ASP A 451 -2.63 -11.96 13.09
N THR A 452 -2.32 -13.08 12.44
CA THR A 452 -1.06 -13.20 11.71
C THR A 452 -1.01 -12.28 10.51
N LEU A 453 0.18 -11.79 10.15
CA LEU A 453 0.40 -11.09 8.89
C LEU A 453 -0.08 -11.93 7.69
N PRO A 454 -0.55 -11.28 6.60
CA PRO A 454 -0.94 -11.97 5.37
C PRO A 454 0.25 -12.65 4.70
N LEU A 455 -0.03 -13.63 3.83
CA LEU A 455 0.99 -14.31 3.03
C LEU A 455 1.62 -13.37 2.01
N CYS A 456 2.94 -13.44 1.86
CA CYS A 456 3.66 -12.66 0.85
C CYS A 456 3.37 -13.19 -0.56
N THR A 457 2.92 -12.28 -1.42
CA THR A 457 2.53 -12.55 -2.81
C THR A 457 3.07 -11.47 -3.73
N ILE A 458 3.34 -11.81 -5.01
CA ILE A 458 3.83 -10.82 -5.98
C ILE A 458 2.79 -9.72 -6.16
N HIS A 459 1.52 -10.08 -6.25
CA HIS A 459 0.45 -9.14 -6.59
C HIS A 459 0.26 -8.02 -5.56
N LEU A 460 0.33 -8.34 -4.27
CA LEU A 460 0.02 -7.40 -3.19
C LEU A 460 1.27 -6.79 -2.55
N HIS A 461 2.41 -7.51 -2.58
CA HIS A 461 3.56 -7.18 -1.75
C HIS A 461 4.84 -6.86 -2.52
N MET A 462 4.88 -7.10 -3.83
CA MET A 462 6.06 -6.84 -4.66
C MET A 462 5.71 -5.92 -5.84
N ASN A 463 6.66 -5.05 -6.17
CA ASN A 463 6.70 -4.37 -7.45
C ASN A 463 7.71 -5.07 -8.36
N TYR A 464 7.48 -4.98 -9.67
CA TYR A 464 8.44 -5.45 -10.66
C TYR A 464 8.76 -4.37 -11.68
N THR A 465 10.00 -4.38 -12.18
CA THR A 465 10.45 -3.50 -13.25
C THR A 465 10.90 -4.32 -14.45
N ILE A 466 10.64 -3.81 -15.66
CA ILE A 466 11.00 -4.46 -16.92
C ILE A 466 12.06 -3.60 -17.60
N ALA A 467 13.28 -4.11 -17.72
CA ALA A 467 14.39 -3.45 -18.40
C ALA A 467 14.73 -4.14 -19.73
N GLU A 468 15.16 -3.38 -20.73
CA GLU A 468 15.66 -3.93 -22.00
C GLU A 468 17.11 -4.39 -21.85
N VAL A 469 17.41 -5.56 -22.41
CA VAL A 469 18.75 -6.16 -22.44
C VAL A 469 19.03 -6.69 -23.86
N ASN A 470 20.30 -6.94 -24.18
CA ASN A 470 20.76 -7.42 -25.50
C ASN A 470 20.25 -6.54 -26.66
N ASN A 471 20.53 -5.22 -26.62
CA ASN A 471 20.12 -4.25 -27.65
C ASN A 471 18.61 -4.27 -27.96
N GLY A 472 17.77 -4.52 -26.96
CA GLY A 472 16.32 -4.51 -27.13
C GLY A 472 15.71 -5.84 -27.59
N THR A 473 16.51 -6.90 -27.74
CA THR A 473 16.02 -8.25 -28.12
C THR A 473 15.44 -9.05 -26.95
N ALA A 474 15.88 -8.78 -25.72
CA ALA A 474 15.38 -9.47 -24.52
C ALA A 474 15.00 -8.48 -23.41
N ARG A 475 14.20 -8.94 -22.45
CA ARG A 475 13.74 -8.16 -21.29
C ARG A 475 14.13 -8.86 -20.00
N ARG A 476 14.53 -8.08 -18.99
CA ARG A 476 14.81 -8.54 -17.64
C ARG A 476 13.77 -7.99 -16.69
N VAL A 477 13.02 -8.87 -16.05
CA VAL A 477 12.08 -8.54 -14.98
C VAL A 477 12.77 -8.70 -13.64
N THR A 478 12.79 -7.64 -12.83
CA THR A 478 13.35 -7.67 -11.48
C THR A 478 12.30 -7.29 -10.46
N PHE A 479 12.37 -7.90 -9.27
CA PHE A 479 11.37 -7.77 -8.22
C PHE A 479 11.95 -7.00 -7.04
N GLN A 480 11.09 -6.25 -6.37
CA GLN A 480 11.39 -5.56 -5.13
C GLN A 480 10.16 -5.56 -4.22
N TRP A 481 10.37 -5.62 -2.92
CA TRP A 481 9.28 -5.47 -1.96
C TRP A 481 8.67 -4.07 -2.05
N ILE A 482 7.34 -3.96 -1.97
CA ILE A 482 6.65 -2.66 -1.89
C ILE A 482 6.96 -1.99 -0.54
N ARG A 483 7.00 -2.80 0.52
CA ARG A 483 7.35 -2.39 1.89
C ARG A 483 8.47 -3.31 2.42
N PRO A 484 9.73 -3.04 2.06
CA PRO A 484 10.86 -3.80 2.57
C PRO A 484 11.08 -3.55 4.07
N ASP A 485 11.70 -4.50 4.76
CA ASP A 485 12.15 -4.29 6.13
C ASP A 485 13.16 -3.13 6.18
N PRO A 486 12.96 -2.11 7.04
CA PRO A 486 13.83 -0.94 7.07
C PRO A 486 15.29 -1.24 7.47
N ASP A 487 15.52 -2.30 8.25
CA ASP A 487 16.86 -2.73 8.66
C ASP A 487 17.45 -3.71 7.61
N ASN A 488 16.62 -4.38 6.81
CA ASN A 488 17.07 -5.29 5.75
C ASN A 488 16.13 -5.33 4.53
N ALA A 489 16.51 -4.63 3.45
CA ALA A 489 15.67 -4.49 2.27
C ALA A 489 15.39 -5.79 1.47
N SER A 490 16.09 -6.90 1.77
CA SER A 490 15.81 -8.19 1.13
C SER A 490 14.59 -8.92 1.72
N LEU A 491 14.09 -8.48 2.87
CA LEU A 491 12.98 -9.10 3.59
C LEU A 491 11.69 -8.28 3.46
N PRO A 492 10.52 -8.93 3.45
CA PRO A 492 9.23 -8.24 3.54
C PRO A 492 8.98 -7.71 4.95
N TYR A 493 8.29 -6.58 5.09
CA TYR A 493 7.95 -6.01 6.40
C TYR A 493 6.49 -6.14 6.84
N VAL A 494 5.57 -6.27 5.86
CA VAL A 494 4.11 -6.23 6.09
C VAL A 494 3.40 -7.55 5.77
N CYS A 495 4.17 -8.58 5.41
CA CYS A 495 3.66 -9.93 5.13
C CYS A 495 4.64 -10.96 5.69
N GLU A 496 4.16 -12.19 5.90
CA GLU A 496 4.97 -13.31 6.37
C GLU A 496 4.47 -14.61 5.74
N GLY A 497 5.37 -15.56 5.44
CA GLY A 497 5.04 -16.79 4.72
C GLY A 497 4.73 -16.57 3.24
N GLY A 498 4.39 -17.63 2.52
CA GLY A 498 4.29 -17.61 1.06
C GLY A 498 5.68 -17.47 0.43
N MET A 499 5.92 -16.37 -0.30
CA MET A 499 7.26 -16.07 -0.80
C MET A 499 8.10 -15.34 0.25
N LEU A 500 9.10 -16.02 0.80
CA LEU A 500 10.01 -15.45 1.80
C LEU A 500 11.20 -14.69 1.16
N GLU A 501 11.48 -14.97 -0.11
CA GLU A 501 12.56 -14.34 -0.87
C GLU A 501 11.99 -13.72 -2.14
N LEU A 502 12.62 -12.65 -2.62
CA LEU A 502 12.29 -12.09 -3.92
C LEU A 502 12.60 -13.12 -5.01
N PRO A 503 11.71 -13.32 -5.99
CA PRO A 503 11.99 -14.20 -7.11
C PRO A 503 13.26 -13.78 -7.83
N ARG A 504 13.98 -14.76 -8.38
CA ARG A 504 15.14 -14.49 -9.23
C ARG A 504 14.71 -13.67 -10.45
N PRO A 505 15.60 -12.82 -11.02
CA PRO A 505 15.28 -12.08 -12.21
C PRO A 505 14.82 -12.99 -13.35
N LEU A 506 13.64 -12.72 -13.90
CA LEU A 506 13.10 -13.43 -15.05
C LEU A 506 13.64 -12.79 -16.33
N PHE A 507 14.23 -13.58 -17.21
CA PHE A 507 14.65 -13.13 -18.53
C PHE A 507 13.67 -13.63 -19.57
N SER A 508 13.25 -12.76 -20.49
CA SER A 508 12.23 -13.09 -21.48
C SER A 508 12.50 -12.45 -22.84
N SER A 509 12.25 -13.21 -23.91
CA SER A 509 12.20 -12.77 -25.30
C SER A 509 10.96 -11.94 -25.61
N LYS A 510 9.93 -11.95 -24.74
CA LYS A 510 8.68 -11.24 -24.96
C LYS A 510 8.86 -9.73 -24.83
N SER A 511 8.11 -8.99 -25.65
CA SER A 511 8.11 -7.52 -25.57
C SER A 511 7.58 -7.03 -24.22
N ALA A 512 8.03 -5.84 -23.79
CA ALA A 512 7.55 -5.22 -22.55
C ALA A 512 6.02 -5.03 -22.53
N LYS A 513 5.40 -4.75 -23.70
CA LYS A 513 3.94 -4.65 -23.83
C LYS A 513 3.26 -6.00 -23.57
N TRP A 514 3.83 -7.09 -24.07
CA TRP A 514 3.30 -8.43 -23.84
C TRP A 514 3.38 -8.80 -22.36
N LEU A 515 4.54 -8.58 -21.73
CA LEU A 515 4.75 -8.86 -20.30
C LEU A 515 3.74 -8.10 -19.42
N LYS A 516 3.52 -6.80 -19.69
CA LYS A 516 2.52 -6.01 -18.94
C LYS A 516 1.10 -6.55 -19.10
N ASN A 517 0.72 -6.97 -20.30
CA ASN A 517 -0.65 -7.43 -20.59
C ASN A 517 -0.93 -8.88 -20.16
N ASN A 518 0.10 -9.67 -19.81
CA ASN A 518 -0.02 -11.10 -19.56
C ASN A 518 0.59 -11.52 -18.21
N PHE A 519 0.51 -10.65 -17.18
CA PHE A 519 1.06 -10.90 -15.84
C PHE A 519 0.76 -12.30 -15.31
N ALA A 520 -0.51 -12.70 -15.29
CA ALA A 520 -0.92 -14.00 -14.77
C ALA A 520 -0.21 -15.18 -15.47
N LYS A 521 0.03 -15.07 -16.79
CA LYS A 521 0.63 -16.16 -17.57
C LYS A 521 2.11 -16.35 -17.28
N TRP A 522 2.88 -15.26 -17.14
CA TRP A 522 4.32 -15.37 -16.87
C TRP A 522 4.65 -15.41 -15.38
N ASN A 523 3.73 -15.00 -14.50
CA ASN A 523 3.87 -15.20 -13.06
C ASN A 523 4.08 -16.68 -12.72
N ASP A 524 3.36 -17.58 -13.40
CA ASP A 524 3.52 -19.03 -13.23
C ASP A 524 4.90 -19.52 -13.68
N TRP A 525 5.57 -18.80 -14.59
CA TRP A 525 6.91 -19.14 -15.10
C TRP A 525 7.99 -18.99 -14.03
N LEU A 526 7.73 -18.24 -12.96
CA LEU A 526 8.66 -18.08 -11.83
C LEU A 526 8.78 -19.38 -11.02
N ALA A 527 7.73 -20.20 -11.00
CA ALA A 527 7.76 -21.52 -10.37
C ALA A 527 8.22 -22.58 -11.38
N THR A 528 7.66 -22.56 -12.59
CA THR A 528 7.93 -23.57 -13.63
C THR A 528 8.07 -22.90 -14.99
N PRO A 529 9.29 -22.87 -15.58
CA PRO A 529 9.49 -22.27 -16.89
C PRO A 529 8.61 -22.91 -17.99
N PRO A 530 8.17 -22.15 -19.00
CA PRO A 530 7.34 -22.67 -20.08
C PRO A 530 8.13 -23.59 -21.02
N PRO A 531 7.44 -24.42 -21.83
CA PRO A 531 8.06 -25.16 -22.93
C PRO A 531 8.61 -24.22 -24.00
N CYS A 532 9.78 -24.54 -24.55
CA CYS A 532 10.37 -23.79 -25.65
C CYS A 532 9.51 -23.91 -26.92
N ASP A 533 9.29 -22.78 -27.58
CA ASP A 533 8.55 -22.62 -28.83
C ASP A 533 9.29 -21.66 -29.79
N ARG A 534 8.73 -21.45 -30.99
CA ARG A 534 9.33 -20.63 -32.05
C ARG A 534 9.70 -19.21 -31.61
N SER A 535 9.00 -18.65 -30.62
CA SER A 535 9.21 -17.28 -30.18
C SER A 535 10.44 -17.07 -29.29
N HIS A 536 11.04 -18.17 -28.80
CA HIS A 536 12.20 -18.12 -27.89
C HIS A 536 13.55 -18.05 -28.62
N TYR A 537 13.58 -18.32 -29.92
CA TYR A 537 14.79 -18.23 -30.75
C TYR A 537 14.60 -17.28 -31.94
N SER A 538 15.72 -16.75 -32.41
CA SER A 538 15.79 -15.96 -33.64
C SER A 538 16.86 -16.54 -34.56
N TYR A 539 17.00 -15.95 -35.74
CA TYR A 539 17.98 -16.36 -36.73
C TYR A 539 18.68 -15.14 -37.34
N SER A 540 19.90 -15.35 -37.85
CA SER A 540 20.62 -14.41 -38.68
C SER A 540 20.96 -15.06 -40.01
N ILE A 541 20.89 -14.27 -41.10
CA ILE A 541 21.23 -14.72 -42.45
C ILE A 541 22.53 -14.04 -42.89
N ASP A 542 23.54 -14.83 -43.23
CA ASP A 542 24.83 -14.33 -43.70
C ASP A 542 24.81 -13.91 -45.17
N ALA A 543 25.92 -13.33 -45.64
CA ALA A 543 26.14 -12.98 -47.05
C ALA A 543 26.29 -14.23 -47.94
N CYS A 544 26.16 -14.04 -49.26
CA CYS A 544 26.28 -15.11 -50.25
C CYS A 544 27.70 -15.70 -50.29
N ASN A 545 27.79 -17.02 -50.16
CA ASN A 545 29.03 -17.78 -50.24
C ASN A 545 29.40 -18.16 -51.69
N GLN A 546 30.54 -18.84 -51.90
CA GLN A 546 31.03 -19.22 -53.23
C GLN A 546 30.10 -20.15 -54.03
N GLU A 547 29.22 -20.87 -53.33
CA GLU A 547 28.22 -21.79 -53.89
C GLU A 547 26.89 -21.07 -54.20
N SER A 548 26.83 -19.74 -54.08
CA SER A 548 25.61 -18.94 -54.24
C SER A 548 24.52 -19.32 -53.23
N ARG A 549 24.93 -19.61 -51.98
CA ARG A 549 24.07 -19.91 -50.83
C ARG A 549 24.34 -18.94 -49.68
N ARG A 550 23.31 -18.66 -48.86
CA ARG A 550 23.40 -17.89 -47.61
C ARG A 550 23.17 -18.82 -46.44
N GLN A 551 24.02 -18.73 -45.42
CA GLN A 551 23.91 -19.55 -44.21
C GLN A 551 22.93 -18.89 -43.22
N VAL A 552 22.04 -19.69 -42.63
CA VAL A 552 21.05 -19.26 -41.64
C VAL A 552 21.37 -19.90 -40.31
N SER A 553 21.83 -19.09 -39.36
CA SER A 553 22.22 -19.53 -38.03
C SER A 553 21.15 -19.17 -37.00
N PHE A 554 20.68 -20.18 -36.26
CA PHE A 554 19.68 -20.01 -35.21
C PHE A 554 20.36 -19.81 -33.85
N PHE A 555 19.76 -18.96 -33.01
CA PHE A 555 20.24 -18.71 -31.66
C PHE A 555 19.08 -18.40 -30.70
N TRP A 556 19.23 -18.79 -29.44
CA TRP A 556 18.28 -18.42 -28.39
C TRP A 556 18.32 -16.91 -28.13
N VAL A 557 17.15 -16.27 -28.03
CA VAL A 557 17.05 -14.84 -27.72
C VAL A 557 17.58 -14.56 -26.31
N VAL A 558 17.34 -15.50 -25.39
CA VAL A 558 17.87 -15.48 -24.03
C VAL A 558 18.77 -16.71 -23.82
N PRO A 559 20.06 -16.62 -24.16
CA PRO A 559 20.97 -17.76 -24.10
C PRO A 559 21.32 -18.14 -22.65
N GLY A 560 21.40 -19.44 -22.39
CA GLY A 560 21.95 -20.04 -21.16
C GLY A 560 23.00 -21.11 -21.48
N ASP A 561 23.37 -21.90 -20.47
CA ASP A 561 24.36 -22.97 -20.62
C ASP A 561 23.78 -24.16 -21.41
N GLY A 562 23.94 -24.12 -22.74
CA GLY A 562 23.48 -25.18 -23.64
C GLY A 562 21.98 -25.13 -24.00
N GLY A 563 21.25 -24.10 -23.60
CA GLY A 563 19.81 -23.93 -23.82
C GLY A 563 19.32 -22.49 -23.68
N SER A 564 18.01 -22.30 -23.51
CA SER A 564 17.40 -21.00 -23.18
C SER A 564 17.26 -20.84 -21.67
N LEU A 565 17.46 -19.63 -21.14
CA LEU A 565 17.13 -19.33 -19.72
C LEU A 565 15.63 -19.05 -19.52
N GLU A 566 14.87 -18.83 -20.59
CA GLU A 566 13.45 -18.48 -20.51
C GLU A 566 12.54 -19.71 -20.50
N CYS A 567 12.96 -20.82 -21.09
CA CYS A 567 12.11 -21.99 -21.32
C CYS A 567 12.88 -23.30 -21.12
N VAL A 568 12.15 -24.37 -20.78
CA VAL A 568 12.69 -25.73 -20.59
C VAL A 568 11.87 -26.72 -21.39
N ASP A 569 12.51 -27.74 -21.96
CA ASP A 569 11.87 -28.72 -22.85
C ASP A 569 11.14 -28.07 -24.06
N GLY A 570 10.37 -28.85 -24.81
CA GLY A 570 9.69 -28.37 -26.03
C GLY A 570 10.54 -28.56 -27.29
N ILE A 571 10.65 -27.53 -28.12
CA ILE A 571 11.41 -27.61 -29.38
C ILE A 571 12.89 -27.34 -29.16
N SER A 572 13.74 -28.09 -29.86
CA SER A 572 15.19 -27.84 -29.90
C SER A 572 15.53 -26.69 -30.85
N LEU A 573 16.70 -26.07 -30.64
CA LEU A 573 17.22 -25.06 -31.54
C LEU A 573 17.45 -25.71 -32.92
N PRO A 574 16.86 -25.17 -34.02
CA PRO A 574 17.02 -25.76 -35.33
C PRO A 574 18.50 -25.78 -35.78
N PRO A 575 18.93 -26.80 -36.54
CA PRO A 575 20.25 -26.82 -37.12
C PRO A 575 20.42 -25.71 -38.16
N THR A 576 21.65 -25.25 -38.33
CA THR A 576 22.01 -24.29 -39.37
C THR A 576 21.59 -24.79 -40.76
N THR A 577 20.87 -23.96 -41.51
CA THR A 577 20.39 -24.27 -42.87
C THR A 577 20.97 -23.29 -43.88
N SER A 578 20.71 -23.50 -45.17
CA SER A 578 21.17 -22.62 -46.24
C SER A 578 20.06 -22.31 -47.25
N VAL A 579 19.99 -21.06 -47.69
CA VAL A 579 19.04 -20.57 -48.70
C VAL A 579 19.78 -20.08 -49.96
N SER A 580 19.15 -20.15 -51.12
CA SER A 580 19.75 -19.72 -52.39
C SER A 580 19.87 -18.21 -52.50
N CYS A 581 20.93 -17.73 -53.16
CA CYS A 581 21.12 -16.32 -53.48
C CYS A 581 20.36 -15.89 -54.74
N ASP A 582 19.93 -14.63 -54.78
CA ASP A 582 19.30 -14.02 -55.97
C ASP A 582 20.32 -13.55 -57.04
N TYR A 583 21.61 -13.51 -56.69
CA TYR A 583 22.71 -13.11 -57.59
C TYR A 583 23.87 -14.10 -57.48
N VAL A 584 24.75 -14.10 -58.48
CA VAL A 584 25.96 -14.94 -58.48
C VAL A 584 27.13 -14.12 -57.92
N PRO A 585 27.73 -14.50 -56.78
CA PRO A 585 28.84 -13.75 -56.22
C PRO A 585 30.07 -13.88 -57.12
N THR A 586 30.91 -12.83 -57.15
CA THR A 586 32.12 -12.79 -57.99
C THR A 586 33.13 -13.89 -57.68
N SER A 587 33.08 -14.42 -56.47
CA SER A 587 33.89 -15.55 -56.02
C SER A 587 33.40 -16.90 -56.54
N SER A 588 32.23 -16.98 -57.17
CA SER A 588 31.68 -18.22 -57.73
C SER A 588 32.36 -18.60 -59.04
N SER A 589 32.57 -19.91 -59.24
CA SER A 589 33.10 -20.47 -60.49
C SER A 589 32.18 -20.17 -61.69
N ALA A 590 30.87 -20.06 -61.47
CA ALA A 590 29.91 -19.69 -62.51
C ALA A 590 30.14 -18.25 -63.03
N PHE A 591 30.34 -17.29 -62.12
CA PHE A 591 30.63 -15.90 -62.49
C PHE A 591 31.97 -15.78 -63.24
N GLN A 592 32.99 -16.50 -62.76
CA GLN A 592 34.30 -16.55 -63.41
C GLN A 592 34.20 -17.15 -64.83
N GLY A 593 33.42 -18.22 -65.01
CA GLY A 593 33.18 -18.84 -66.31
C GLY A 593 32.50 -17.91 -67.32
N ILE A 594 31.41 -17.23 -66.92
CA ILE A 594 30.68 -16.27 -67.77
C ILE A 594 31.59 -15.09 -68.17
N THR A 595 32.35 -14.57 -67.21
CA THR A 595 33.28 -13.46 -67.44
C THR A 595 34.40 -13.86 -68.41
N MET A 596 35.01 -15.04 -68.21
CA MET A 596 36.09 -15.55 -69.06
C MET A 596 35.62 -15.71 -70.51
N LEU A 597 34.45 -16.33 -70.73
CA LEU A 597 33.88 -16.51 -72.07
C LEU A 597 33.58 -15.16 -72.74
N SER A 598 32.99 -14.22 -71.99
CA SER A 598 32.67 -12.88 -72.49
C SER A 598 33.92 -12.09 -72.87
N CYS A 599 35.00 -12.17 -72.08
CA CYS A 599 36.29 -11.54 -72.39
C CYS A 599 36.97 -12.14 -73.63
N ILE A 600 36.86 -13.45 -73.84
CA ILE A 600 37.39 -14.13 -75.04
C ILE A 600 36.66 -13.63 -76.29
N ILE A 601 35.32 -13.59 -76.26
CA ILE A 601 34.50 -13.12 -77.38
C ILE A 601 34.77 -11.64 -77.66
N PHE A 602 34.86 -10.80 -76.62
CA PHE A 602 35.23 -9.40 -76.76
C PHE A 602 36.57 -9.22 -77.45
N SER A 603 37.59 -10.00 -77.06
CA SER A 603 38.92 -9.96 -77.67
C SER A 603 38.90 -10.36 -79.14
N LEU A 604 38.13 -11.40 -79.50
CA LEU A 604 37.94 -11.82 -80.89
C LEU A 604 37.24 -10.74 -81.72
N LEU A 605 36.22 -10.09 -81.18
CA LEU A 605 35.53 -8.98 -81.83
C LEU A 605 36.45 -7.78 -82.04
N LEU A 606 37.28 -7.44 -81.05
CA LEU A 606 38.27 -6.38 -81.16
C LEU A 606 39.28 -6.66 -82.29
N ILE A 607 39.80 -7.90 -82.37
CA ILE A 607 40.71 -8.34 -83.45
C ILE A 607 40.00 -8.20 -84.81
N CYS A 608 38.76 -8.69 -84.93
CA CYS A 608 37.96 -8.54 -86.14
C CYS A 608 37.78 -7.07 -86.54
N GLY A 609 37.50 -6.19 -85.57
CA GLY A 609 37.41 -4.75 -85.78
C GLY A 609 38.70 -4.13 -86.32
N ILE A 610 39.85 -4.49 -85.73
CA ILE A 610 41.17 -4.04 -86.19
C ILE A 610 41.42 -4.50 -87.63
N VAL A 611 41.16 -5.77 -87.93
CA VAL A 611 41.31 -6.33 -89.29
C VAL A 611 40.45 -5.57 -90.30
N ILE A 612 39.19 -5.26 -89.97
CA ILE A 612 38.30 -4.50 -90.85
C ILE A 612 38.86 -3.10 -91.16
N VAL A 613 39.41 -2.41 -90.16
CA VAL A 613 39.94 -1.05 -90.31
C VAL A 613 41.26 -1.04 -91.08
N VAL A 614 42.18 -1.95 -90.77
CA VAL A 614 43.50 -2.05 -91.43
C VAL A 614 43.33 -2.41 -92.92
N PHE A 615 42.47 -3.38 -93.24
CA PHE A 615 42.25 -3.83 -94.61
C PHE A 615 41.12 -3.09 -95.34
N ARG A 616 40.71 -1.90 -94.87
CA ARG A 616 39.57 -1.15 -95.41
C ARG A 616 39.63 -0.83 -96.91
N GLU A 617 40.83 -0.72 -97.48
CA GLU A 617 41.04 -0.44 -98.90
C GLU A 617 40.99 -1.69 -99.79
N LYS A 618 41.00 -2.91 -99.21
CA LYS A 618 40.88 -4.14 -99.99
C LYS A 618 39.49 -4.23 -100.61
N ALA A 619 39.43 -4.68 -101.87
CA ALA A 619 38.21 -4.67 -102.69
C ALA A 619 37.01 -5.35 -102.01
N VAL A 620 37.25 -6.45 -101.28
CA VAL A 620 36.20 -7.18 -100.55
C VAL A 620 35.62 -6.35 -99.40
N VAL A 621 36.46 -5.80 -98.53
CA VAL A 621 36.06 -5.02 -97.35
C VAL A 621 35.41 -3.69 -97.76
N LYS A 622 35.98 -3.04 -98.76
CA LYS A 622 35.45 -1.79 -99.33
C LYS A 622 34.08 -2.00 -99.97
N ARG A 623 33.87 -3.11 -100.68
CA ARG A 623 32.57 -3.49 -101.28
C ARG A 623 31.53 -3.80 -100.20
N SER A 624 31.93 -4.45 -99.11
CA SER A 624 31.08 -4.83 -97.96
C SER A 624 30.80 -3.70 -96.96
N GLN A 625 31.18 -2.45 -97.28
CA GLN A 625 30.90 -1.24 -96.48
C GLN A 625 31.49 -1.31 -95.09
N TRP A 626 32.81 -1.13 -95.00
CA TRP A 626 33.56 -1.22 -93.75
C TRP A 626 32.97 -0.42 -92.56
N PRO A 627 32.35 0.78 -92.70
CA PRO A 627 31.79 1.48 -91.53
C PRO A 627 30.61 0.76 -90.87
N LEU A 628 29.78 0.08 -91.67
CA LEU A 628 28.64 -0.69 -91.15
C LEU A 628 29.10 -2.02 -90.50
N LEU A 629 30.23 -2.59 -90.95
CA LEU A 629 30.85 -3.74 -90.29
C LEU A 629 31.42 -3.38 -88.92
N VAL A 630 32.07 -2.22 -88.81
CA VAL A 630 32.61 -1.73 -87.53
C VAL A 630 31.48 -1.49 -86.52
N LEU A 631 30.33 -0.95 -86.95
CA LEU A 631 29.17 -0.73 -86.06
C LEU A 631 28.58 -2.04 -85.49
N ILE A 632 28.56 -3.12 -86.27
CA ILE A 632 28.14 -4.46 -85.79
C ILE A 632 29.11 -4.98 -84.73
N VAL A 633 30.42 -4.83 -84.97
CA VAL A 633 31.46 -5.25 -84.02
C VAL A 633 31.38 -4.46 -82.72
N ILE A 634 31.15 -3.14 -82.80
CA ILE A 634 30.95 -2.29 -81.62
C ILE A 634 29.71 -2.73 -80.82
N GLY A 635 28.58 -2.98 -81.49
CA GLY A 635 27.38 -3.50 -80.82
C GLY A 635 27.63 -4.84 -80.12
N GLY A 636 28.39 -5.75 -80.75
CA GLY A 636 28.79 -7.02 -80.13
C GLY A 636 29.69 -6.86 -78.90
N MET A 637 30.60 -5.88 -78.91
CA MET A 637 31.43 -5.56 -77.74
C MET A 637 30.61 -5.03 -76.57
N ILE A 638 29.58 -4.21 -76.83
CA ILE A 638 28.66 -3.69 -75.81
C ILE A 638 27.85 -4.84 -75.17
N LEU A 639 27.36 -5.79 -75.97
CA LEU A 639 26.63 -6.95 -75.48
C LEU A 639 27.47 -7.83 -74.53
N CYS A 640 28.78 -7.99 -74.78
CA CYS A 640 29.65 -8.72 -73.87
C CYS A 640 29.78 -8.04 -72.49
N VAL A 641 29.74 -6.70 -72.44
CA VAL A 641 29.77 -5.95 -71.16
C VAL A 641 28.45 -6.10 -70.41
N ASP A 642 27.33 -6.06 -71.13
CA ASP A 642 25.98 -6.22 -70.57
C ASP A 642 25.80 -7.56 -69.83
N ILE A 643 26.24 -8.67 -70.45
CA ILE A 643 26.19 -10.02 -69.85
C ILE A 643 26.95 -10.10 -68.51
N ILE A 644 28.10 -9.42 -68.40
CA ILE A 644 28.90 -9.42 -67.15
C ILE A 644 28.17 -8.63 -66.05
N LEU A 645 27.58 -7.48 -66.41
CA LEU A 645 26.83 -6.65 -65.47
C LEU A 645 25.57 -7.36 -64.97
N GLY A 646 24.92 -8.17 -65.82
CA GLY A 646 23.69 -8.89 -65.47
C GLY A 646 23.89 -10.01 -64.44
N ALA A 647 25.12 -10.51 -64.28
CA ALA A 647 25.45 -11.55 -63.30
C ALA A 647 25.81 -10.99 -61.91
N TYR A 648 26.02 -9.68 -61.77
CA TYR A 648 26.47 -9.03 -60.53
C TYR A 648 25.28 -8.65 -59.61
N GLN A 649 25.57 -8.30 -58.35
CA GLN A 649 24.55 -7.83 -57.40
C GLN A 649 23.84 -6.57 -57.93
N SER A 650 22.51 -6.59 -57.92
CA SER A 650 21.69 -5.47 -58.40
C SER A 650 21.87 -4.23 -57.51
N THR A 651 22.40 -3.17 -58.10
CA THR A 651 22.50 -1.82 -57.51
C THR A 651 21.82 -0.83 -58.44
N ASP A 652 21.32 0.30 -57.93
CA ASP A 652 20.57 1.27 -58.73
C ASP A 652 21.29 1.70 -60.02
N MET A 653 22.63 1.74 -60.01
CA MET A 653 23.44 2.05 -61.20
C MET A 653 23.47 0.91 -62.22
N ILE A 654 23.59 -0.34 -61.75
CA ILE A 654 23.60 -1.52 -62.62
C ILE A 654 22.21 -1.71 -63.24
N CYS A 655 21.14 -1.50 -62.48
CA CYS A 655 19.76 -1.54 -62.94
C CYS A 655 19.53 -0.69 -64.20
N GLY A 656 19.96 0.58 -64.16
CA GLY A 656 19.83 1.50 -65.29
C GLY A 656 20.77 1.17 -66.45
N SER A 657 21.98 0.69 -66.15
CA SER A 657 22.99 0.38 -67.18
C SER A 657 22.59 -0.81 -68.04
N LEU A 658 22.01 -1.86 -67.45
CA LEU A 658 21.55 -3.05 -68.19
C LEU A 658 20.52 -2.70 -69.25
N LEU A 659 19.52 -1.86 -68.92
CA LEU A 659 18.48 -1.47 -69.87
C LEU A 659 19.04 -0.66 -71.06
N ILE A 660 20.04 0.19 -70.81
CA ILE A 660 20.68 1.01 -71.86
C ILE A 660 21.57 0.15 -72.75
N LEU A 661 22.45 -0.66 -72.15
CA LEU A 661 23.45 -1.43 -72.88
C LEU A 661 22.83 -2.54 -73.71
N ASP A 662 21.81 -3.24 -73.19
CA ASP A 662 21.09 -4.28 -73.92
C ASP A 662 20.40 -3.71 -75.17
N SER A 663 19.56 -2.68 -75.02
CA SER A 663 18.89 -2.01 -76.15
C SER A 663 19.89 -1.42 -77.15
N LEU A 664 20.93 -0.72 -76.68
CA LEU A 664 21.94 -0.13 -77.55
C LEU A 664 22.69 -1.20 -78.35
N SER A 665 23.10 -2.29 -77.70
CA SER A 665 23.82 -3.38 -78.35
C SER A 665 22.98 -4.03 -79.45
N PHE A 666 21.71 -4.34 -79.16
CA PHE A 666 20.77 -4.92 -80.11
C PHE A 666 20.55 -3.98 -81.31
N SER A 667 20.26 -2.71 -81.05
CA SER A 667 20.02 -1.71 -82.10
C SER A 667 21.24 -1.47 -82.99
N MET A 668 22.45 -1.40 -82.41
CA MET A 668 23.67 -1.23 -83.20
C MET A 668 23.91 -2.39 -84.17
N ILE A 669 23.67 -3.63 -83.74
CA ILE A 669 23.84 -4.82 -84.57
C ILE A 669 22.73 -4.92 -85.62
N PHE A 670 21.47 -4.90 -85.17
CA PHE A 670 20.30 -5.14 -86.01
C PHE A 670 20.14 -4.08 -87.09
N VAL A 671 20.23 -2.79 -86.73
CA VAL A 671 20.04 -1.68 -87.69
C VAL A 671 21.17 -1.66 -88.73
N ALA A 672 22.40 -2.00 -88.35
CA ALA A 672 23.51 -2.09 -89.29
C ALA A 672 23.29 -3.20 -90.34
N ILE A 673 22.74 -4.35 -89.91
CA ILE A 673 22.35 -5.45 -90.80
C ILE A 673 21.18 -5.02 -91.71
N LEU A 674 20.13 -4.41 -91.14
CA LEU A 674 18.95 -3.96 -91.86
C LEU A 674 19.30 -2.97 -92.99
N VAL A 675 20.11 -1.96 -92.67
CA VAL A 675 20.57 -0.94 -93.62
C VAL A 675 21.43 -1.56 -94.72
N LYS A 676 22.26 -2.56 -94.40
CA LYS A 676 23.00 -3.33 -95.41
C LYS A 676 22.06 -4.06 -96.38
N CYS A 677 21.08 -4.79 -95.85
CA CYS A 677 20.09 -5.51 -96.65
C CYS A 677 19.27 -4.55 -97.53
N LEU A 678 18.84 -3.41 -96.98
CA LEU A 678 18.09 -2.39 -97.71
C LEU A 678 18.89 -1.80 -98.86
N ARG A 679 20.19 -1.56 -98.68
CA ARG A 679 21.04 -1.07 -99.79
C ARG A 679 21.10 -2.09 -100.92
N VAL A 680 21.26 -3.37 -100.60
CA VAL A 680 21.25 -4.45 -101.59
C VAL A 680 19.93 -4.44 -102.36
N TYR A 681 18.80 -4.36 -101.64
CA TYR A 681 17.47 -4.26 -102.26
C TYR A 681 17.33 -3.04 -103.20
N LEU A 682 17.75 -1.85 -102.76
CA LEU A 682 17.66 -0.62 -103.57
C LEU A 682 18.53 -0.66 -104.84
N VAL A 683 19.63 -1.41 -104.82
CA VAL A 683 20.46 -1.63 -106.01
C VAL A 683 19.74 -2.55 -107.01
N PHE A 684 19.05 -3.59 -106.53
CA PHE A 684 18.36 -4.56 -107.41
C PHE A 684 16.98 -4.08 -107.90
N ASN A 685 16.25 -3.26 -107.14
CA ASN A 685 14.88 -2.82 -107.47
C ASN A 685 14.82 -1.66 -108.50
N ASN A 686 15.82 -1.53 -109.36
CA ASN A 686 15.89 -0.45 -110.35
C ASN A 686 15.36 -0.93 -111.71
N LYS A 687 14.08 -0.74 -111.97
CA LYS A 687 13.39 -1.15 -113.21
C LYS A 687 13.89 -0.46 -114.50
N ALA A 688 14.70 0.60 -114.40
CA ALA A 688 15.14 1.40 -115.56
C ALA A 688 16.59 1.11 -116.05
N MET A 689 17.31 0.15 -115.45
CA MET A 689 18.73 -0.17 -115.75
C MET A 689 19.67 1.05 -115.88
N LYS A 690 19.33 2.20 -115.26
CA LYS A 690 20.22 3.36 -115.16
C LYS A 690 21.16 3.19 -113.97
N LYS A 691 22.44 3.52 -114.11
CA LYS A 691 23.42 3.44 -113.02
C LYS A 691 22.99 4.33 -111.84
N ILE A 692 22.43 3.73 -110.77
CA ILE A 692 22.12 4.43 -109.51
C ILE A 692 23.26 4.21 -108.53
N THR A 693 23.98 5.28 -108.19
CA THR A 693 24.95 5.26 -107.10
C THR A 693 24.26 5.56 -105.78
N VAL A 694 23.88 4.53 -105.02
CA VAL A 694 23.39 4.69 -103.64
C VAL A 694 24.58 5.05 -102.74
N SER A 695 24.59 6.30 -102.28
CA SER A 695 25.63 6.84 -101.40
C SER A 695 25.61 6.19 -100.02
N LEU A 696 26.79 5.77 -99.52
CA LEU A 696 26.98 5.23 -98.17
C LEU A 696 26.51 6.21 -97.10
N TRP A 697 26.66 7.52 -97.34
CA TRP A 697 26.22 8.58 -96.45
C TRP A 697 24.70 8.58 -96.23
N LYS A 698 23.90 8.26 -97.25
CA LYS A 698 22.44 8.17 -97.09
C LYS A 698 22.07 6.98 -96.19
N MET A 699 22.78 5.87 -96.33
CA MET A 699 22.57 4.67 -95.52
C MET A 699 23.02 4.87 -94.06
N LEU A 700 24.14 5.56 -93.83
CA LEU A 700 24.59 5.92 -92.48
C LEU A 700 23.67 6.93 -91.79
N LYS A 701 23.09 7.88 -92.53
CA LYS A 701 22.05 8.78 -91.99
C LYS A 701 20.80 8.01 -91.57
N LEU A 702 20.35 7.04 -92.37
CA LEU A 702 19.22 6.19 -92.02
C LEU A 702 19.51 5.30 -90.80
N TYR A 703 20.72 4.72 -90.72
CA TYR A 703 21.18 3.99 -89.53
C TYR A 703 21.12 4.87 -88.28
N SER A 704 21.73 6.06 -88.34
CA SER A 704 21.76 6.99 -87.23
C SER A 704 20.35 7.38 -86.79
N LEU A 705 19.43 7.63 -87.73
CA LEU A 705 18.04 7.97 -87.41
C LEU A 705 17.35 6.86 -86.61
N ILE A 706 17.46 5.60 -87.06
CA ILE A 706 16.77 4.47 -86.41
C ILE A 706 17.37 4.20 -85.02
N VAL A 707 18.70 4.21 -84.89
CA VAL A 707 19.38 4.00 -83.60
C VAL A 707 19.08 5.14 -82.62
N THR A 708 19.04 6.39 -83.07
CA THR A 708 18.69 7.53 -82.20
C THR A 708 17.23 7.47 -81.75
N ILE A 709 16.30 6.99 -82.58
CA ILE A 709 14.90 6.78 -82.17
C ILE A 709 14.83 5.74 -81.05
N ASP A 710 15.51 4.60 -81.20
CA ASP A 710 15.48 3.52 -80.20
C ASP A 710 16.09 3.95 -78.86
N ILE A 711 17.27 4.59 -78.89
CA ILE A 711 17.89 5.17 -77.68
C ILE A 711 16.98 6.22 -77.07
N GLY A 712 16.33 7.05 -77.89
CA GLY A 712 15.39 8.07 -77.42
C GLY A 712 14.20 7.46 -76.65
N ILE A 713 13.67 6.33 -77.11
CA ILE A 713 12.59 5.60 -76.41
C ILE A 713 13.08 5.11 -75.04
N VAL A 714 14.27 4.49 -74.96
CA VAL A 714 14.81 4.00 -73.69
C VAL A 714 15.13 5.12 -72.71
N VAL A 715 15.72 6.22 -73.18
CA VAL A 715 16.01 7.39 -72.35
C VAL A 715 14.73 8.01 -71.80
N VAL A 716 13.69 8.15 -72.63
CA VAL A 716 12.37 8.61 -72.14
C VAL A 716 11.79 7.61 -71.14
N GLY A 717 11.94 6.31 -71.37
CA GLY A 717 11.54 5.27 -70.43
C GLY A 717 12.22 5.42 -69.05
N LEU A 718 13.54 5.64 -69.03
CA LEU A 718 14.31 5.87 -67.81
C LEU A 718 13.98 7.18 -67.09
N LEU A 719 13.58 8.23 -67.84
CA LEU A 719 13.11 9.49 -67.27
C LEU A 719 11.71 9.37 -66.65
N VAL A 720 10.86 8.52 -67.22
CA VAL A 720 9.51 8.25 -66.70
C VAL A 720 9.57 7.33 -65.48
N ASP A 721 10.38 6.28 -65.54
CA ASP A 721 10.51 5.31 -64.46
C ASP A 721 11.92 4.68 -64.43
N TYR A 722 12.72 5.12 -63.46
CA TYR A 722 14.08 4.61 -63.28
C TYR A 722 14.06 3.29 -62.47
N PRO A 723 14.67 2.19 -62.96
CA PRO A 723 14.69 0.92 -62.25
C PRO A 723 15.60 0.98 -61.02
N ASN A 724 15.08 0.60 -59.84
CA ASN A 724 15.83 0.60 -58.58
C ASN A 724 16.02 -0.83 -58.04
N ALA A 725 17.06 -1.03 -57.24
CA ALA A 725 17.25 -2.25 -56.47
C ALA A 725 16.32 -2.22 -55.25
N THR A 726 15.37 -3.15 -55.18
CA THR A 726 14.41 -3.22 -54.08
C THR A 726 14.56 -4.49 -53.27
N ILE A 727 14.62 -4.33 -51.94
CA ILE A 727 14.62 -5.44 -51.00
C ILE A 727 13.18 -5.73 -50.58
N PHE A 728 12.75 -6.98 -50.66
CA PHE A 728 11.48 -7.44 -50.11
C PHE A 728 11.67 -8.75 -49.37
N THR A 729 10.84 -9.02 -48.38
CA THR A 729 10.88 -10.27 -47.63
C THR A 729 9.80 -11.22 -48.12
N THR A 730 10.13 -12.51 -48.17
CA THR A 730 9.14 -13.57 -48.35
C THR A 730 9.38 -14.70 -47.35
N PRO A 731 8.33 -15.45 -46.99
CA PRO A 731 8.48 -16.64 -46.17
C PRO A 731 9.44 -17.63 -46.82
N ALA A 732 10.43 -18.09 -46.06
CA ALA A 732 11.37 -19.11 -46.48
C ALA A 732 10.65 -20.46 -46.64
N THR A 733 11.12 -21.29 -47.55
CA THR A 733 10.61 -22.67 -47.70
C THR A 733 11.40 -23.67 -46.88
N GLU A 734 12.65 -23.31 -46.56
CA GLU A 734 13.66 -24.16 -45.93
C GLU A 734 13.66 -24.06 -44.40
N PHE A 735 13.06 -23.00 -43.84
CA PHE A 735 12.92 -22.81 -42.40
C PHE A 735 11.72 -21.91 -42.07
N ASP A 736 11.32 -21.90 -40.80
CA ASP A 736 10.23 -21.06 -40.30
C ASP A 736 10.71 -19.63 -40.02
N GLY A 737 10.70 -18.79 -41.06
CA GLY A 737 11.05 -17.38 -41.01
C GLY A 737 10.98 -16.73 -42.39
N ASP A 738 11.41 -15.49 -42.48
CA ASP A 738 11.46 -14.71 -43.73
C ASP A 738 12.90 -14.58 -44.25
N VAL A 739 13.03 -14.62 -45.57
CA VAL A 739 14.27 -14.32 -46.29
C VAL A 739 14.09 -13.03 -47.07
N ASP A 740 15.09 -12.17 -47.02
CA ASP A 740 15.19 -10.97 -47.83
C ASP A 740 15.70 -11.30 -49.24
N HIS A 741 15.00 -10.76 -50.24
CA HIS A 741 15.32 -10.88 -51.66
C HIS A 741 15.65 -9.53 -52.27
N VAL A 742 16.57 -9.51 -53.22
CA VAL A 742 16.97 -8.30 -53.96
C VAL A 742 16.65 -8.47 -55.43
N THR A 743 15.74 -7.66 -55.96
CA THR A 743 15.39 -7.68 -57.40
C THR A 743 15.30 -6.29 -58.01
N LEU A 744 15.40 -6.26 -59.34
CA LEU A 744 15.16 -5.08 -60.18
C LEU A 744 13.66 -4.80 -60.26
N THR A 745 13.22 -3.60 -59.88
CA THR A 745 11.83 -3.20 -60.07
C THR A 745 11.67 -1.79 -60.63
N PHE A 746 10.66 -1.63 -61.47
CA PHE A 746 10.14 -0.36 -61.97
C PHE A 746 9.11 0.20 -60.97
N LYS A 747 9.16 1.51 -60.71
CA LYS A 747 8.32 2.19 -59.73
C LYS A 747 6.90 2.34 -60.27
N LYS A 748 6.01 1.48 -59.76
CA LYS A 748 4.61 1.45 -60.21
C LYS A 748 3.84 2.74 -59.87
N PRO A 749 2.99 3.27 -60.78
CA PRO A 749 1.91 4.18 -60.41
C PRO A 749 0.92 3.44 -59.50
N SER A 750 0.46 4.09 -58.43
CA SER A 750 -0.45 3.51 -57.43
C SER A 750 -1.71 2.88 -58.07
N GLY A 751 -1.88 1.56 -57.96
CA GLY A 751 -3.21 0.93 -58.12
C GLY A 751 -3.41 -0.31 -59.00
N SER A 752 -2.39 -1.08 -59.43
CA SER A 752 -2.66 -2.36 -60.13
C SER A 752 -1.66 -3.48 -59.82
N SER A 753 -2.02 -4.74 -60.09
CA SER A 753 -1.31 -5.98 -59.71
C SER A 753 -0.02 -6.24 -60.51
N ARG A 754 1.02 -6.77 -59.83
CA ARG A 754 2.39 -7.00 -60.35
C ARG A 754 2.37 -7.79 -61.67
N ARG A 755 2.99 -7.26 -62.73
CA ARG A 755 3.51 -8.08 -63.83
C ARG A 755 5.02 -8.16 -63.64
N ARG A 756 5.53 -9.37 -63.45
CA ARG A 756 6.96 -9.69 -63.55
C ARG A 756 7.36 -9.53 -65.02
N TRP A 757 8.52 -8.92 -65.25
CA TRP A 757 9.28 -9.08 -66.47
C TRP A 757 10.48 -9.96 -66.16
#